data_AF-A0A349DLI3-F1
#
_entry.id   AF-A0A349DLI3-F1
#
_cell.length_a   1.000
_cell.length_b   1.000
_cell.length_c   1.000
_cell.angle_alpha   90.00
_cell.angle_beta   90.00
_cell.angle_gamma   90.00
#
_symmetry.space_group_name_H-M   'P 1'
#
loop_
_entity.id
_entity.type
_entity.pdbx_description
1 polymer ?
#
loop_
_entity_poly.entity_id
_entity_poly.type
_entity_poly.pdbx_seq_one_letter_code
_entity_poly.pdbx_strand_id
1 'polypeptide(L)'
;MKAIRKLILIGLGCLCGWGVQAQKYRQMMQDPQASFREIMQEANRYFAERGKGKGTGYTQFMRWANFHRTRLTREGKIANVAKRHLEAVYQEYQEQGNKPTLYVERSNWQLLGPTDGTDFTKVAGIGRVNCVAIDPINPNIVYVGTPAGGLWRSTTGGDNWISLTDGISTLGVSGIVVQATTKQSPRTIYILTGDGDGEHIQCTGVLKSTDDGITWQSTQLTWNASEKVFGYKLIASPGDPNTLWVVTNRGLYELTKGGDQVLKVLAGNHCYDLEFHPKNSSIMYVATNVRVKRSENKGKDWSDAHFETNLPSTSEKRLALAVTPAAPDKVYCLVGVGAAIDSKRVFGGMYLSTDKGQKFRRKSHTPNILGWKQDGSDAGNQYSYDLALAVNPKDGSKMITGGVNCWTSDNEGADWTVRTDWYRARTTPKNYTHADIHALEYFRQKNGSYRLFCGSDGGFYVSDDGGHTWQNKSKGLAISQVYHFSLHPKNHNILYGLQDNGTNVYNEYSKKLRQVAGGDGLMCHIDPANTHIWYVSNPNGEIYQSTNGGKTFPNKISGNHEGAWLTPYILNPRDHRQVYMGYKSLYRYESSSGVLKKLTKEISDEDITYLTALSGTKEVFFLQKNQLYKYTGPREPTSLNLSTPAEKTSVEVTPNKIWVSSGGFVATEKVYQSDNGGKNWINISKGLPNVPVNHLRYYAAKEELFAATDIGVYIKKKGKHWERFNNGLPKTIVKYLAIKNDVLYAATFGRGLWRAMLDGCPTRISFGADVQSGKQRFEAKKITSKATIAGKSDITYQATEEVKISPGFHLTPGSEFYIRLAACGQVKKANTRQSNRPTGIYTGPMSTSSIKKKD
;
A
#
# COMPACT_ATOMS: atom_id res chain seq x y z
N MET A 1 -44.20 36.26 46.59
CA MET A 1 -43.40 36.99 47.58
C MET A 1 -41.92 36.84 47.24
N LYS A 2 -41.23 37.97 47.01
CA LYS A 2 -39.80 38.29 47.24
C LYS A 2 -38.75 37.20 46.93
N ALA A 3 -37.98 37.36 45.84
CA ALA A 3 -36.60 37.93 45.82
C ALA A 3 -35.56 36.96 46.42
N ILE A 4 -34.50 36.54 45.70
CA ILE A 4 -33.25 37.31 45.53
C ILE A 4 -32.44 36.80 44.32
N ARG A 5 -31.79 37.76 43.63
CA ARG A 5 -30.86 37.64 42.50
C ARG A 5 -29.38 37.64 42.97
N LYS A 6 -28.54 36.90 42.23
CA LYS A 6 -27.15 37.17 41.75
C LYS A 6 -25.95 37.35 42.72
N LEU A 7 -24.84 36.72 42.26
CA LEU A 7 -23.43 37.19 42.13
C LEU A 7 -22.30 36.57 43.03
N ILE A 8 -21.56 35.61 42.42
CA ILE A 8 -20.08 35.43 42.29
C ILE A 8 -19.13 35.54 43.53
N LEU A 9 -18.34 34.49 43.87
CA LEU A 9 -16.86 34.35 43.69
C LEU A 9 -16.21 33.20 44.52
N ILE A 10 -15.37 32.43 43.81
CA ILE A 10 -14.11 31.74 44.18
C ILE A 10 -14.15 30.59 45.21
N GLY A 11 -13.78 29.41 44.70
CA GLY A 11 -13.15 28.33 45.46
C GLY A 11 -12.47 27.37 44.49
N LEU A 12 -11.21 27.66 44.12
CA LEU A 12 -10.32 26.76 43.40
C LEU A 12 -10.24 25.42 44.15
N GLY A 13 -10.66 24.34 43.50
CA GLY A 13 -10.30 22.98 43.86
C GLY A 13 -9.74 22.30 42.63
N CYS A 14 -8.41 22.34 42.47
CA CYS A 14 -7.67 21.56 41.49
C CYS A 14 -7.96 20.06 41.68
N LEU A 15 -9.02 19.56 41.06
CA LEU A 15 -9.07 18.16 40.67
C LEU A 15 -8.27 18.04 39.39
N CYS A 16 -6.95 17.85 39.57
CA CYS A 16 -6.10 17.27 38.54
C CYS A 16 -6.68 15.90 38.18
N GLY A 17 -7.63 15.88 37.26
CA GLY A 17 -8.04 14.68 36.56
C GLY A 17 -6.85 14.21 35.76
N TRP A 18 -6.10 13.26 36.32
CA TRP A 18 -5.23 12.39 35.54
C TRP A 18 -6.14 11.53 34.67
N GLY A 19 -6.69 12.14 33.62
CA GLY A 19 -7.37 11.43 32.56
C GLY A 19 -6.31 10.57 31.87
N VAL A 20 -6.51 9.26 31.93
CA VAL A 20 -5.73 8.26 31.21
C VAL A 20 -5.55 8.73 29.75
N GLN A 21 -4.36 9.21 29.40
CA GLN A 21 -3.98 9.61 28.03
C GLN A 21 -3.89 8.35 27.16
N ALA A 22 -5.06 7.85 26.74
CA ALA A 22 -5.21 6.98 25.60
C ALA A 22 -4.51 7.61 24.37
N GLN A 23 -4.22 6.82 23.32
CA GLN A 23 -3.85 7.31 21.98
C GLN A 23 -4.97 8.15 21.34
N LYS A 24 -5.28 9.32 21.90
CA LYS A 24 -6.30 10.25 21.44
C LYS A 24 -6.04 10.66 19.99
N TYR A 25 -4.77 10.83 19.61
CA TYR A 25 -4.40 11.10 18.21
C TYR A 25 -4.89 9.99 17.26
N ARG A 26 -4.85 8.70 17.66
CA ARG A 26 -5.37 7.60 16.84
C ARG A 26 -6.88 7.62 16.73
N GLN A 27 -7.58 7.91 17.83
CA GLN A 27 -9.04 8.12 17.78
C GLN A 27 -9.38 9.25 16.79
N MET A 28 -8.62 10.34 16.84
CA MET A 28 -8.78 11.47 15.92
C MET A 28 -8.41 11.12 14.46
N MET A 29 -7.43 10.25 14.21
CA MET A 29 -7.14 9.75 12.85
C MET A 29 -8.40 9.13 12.20
N GLN A 30 -9.21 8.45 13.00
CA GLN A 30 -10.45 7.80 12.59
C GLN A 30 -11.70 8.71 12.68
N ASP A 31 -11.58 9.91 13.24
CA ASP A 31 -12.66 10.89 13.35
C ASP A 31 -12.75 11.76 12.08
N PRO A 32 -13.87 11.73 11.33
CA PRO A 32 -14.01 12.54 10.12
C PRO A 32 -14.06 14.05 10.36
N GLN A 33 -14.26 14.51 11.59
CA GLN A 33 -14.27 15.93 11.92
C GLN A 33 -12.88 16.49 12.26
N ALA A 34 -11.95 15.64 12.71
CA ALA A 34 -10.61 16.07 13.07
C ALA A 34 -9.81 16.55 11.84
N SER A 35 -9.21 17.75 11.97
CA SER A 35 -8.26 18.26 10.99
C SER A 35 -6.90 17.58 11.13
N PHE A 36 -6.13 17.54 10.03
CA PHE A 36 -4.77 17.01 10.05
C PHE A 36 -3.88 17.75 11.08
N ARG A 37 -4.05 19.06 11.19
CA ARG A 37 -3.29 19.90 12.12
C ARG A 37 -3.55 19.52 13.58
N GLU A 38 -4.80 19.33 13.97
CA GLU A 38 -5.16 18.93 15.35
C GLU A 38 -4.60 17.53 15.67
N ILE A 39 -4.66 16.60 14.72
CA ILE A 39 -4.10 15.25 14.88
C ILE A 39 -2.58 15.33 15.09
N MET A 40 -1.86 16.12 14.27
CA MET A 40 -0.41 16.32 14.44
C MET A 40 -0.06 16.93 15.80
N GLN A 41 -0.84 17.91 16.28
CA GLN A 41 -0.61 18.52 17.59
C GLN A 41 -0.79 17.53 18.74
N GLU A 42 -1.86 16.73 18.70
CA GLU A 42 -2.12 15.70 19.72
C GLU A 42 -1.05 14.60 19.70
N ALA A 43 -0.65 14.15 18.50
CA ALA A 43 0.42 13.16 18.35
C ALA A 43 1.76 13.68 18.85
N ASN A 44 2.11 14.94 18.54
CA ASN A 44 3.35 15.55 19.02
C ASN A 44 3.38 15.61 20.56
N ARG A 45 2.26 15.92 21.21
CA ARG A 45 2.15 15.87 22.69
C ARG A 45 2.38 14.46 23.21
N TYR A 46 1.69 13.48 22.63
CA TYR A 46 1.80 12.07 23.01
C TYR A 46 3.24 11.54 22.86
N PHE A 47 3.93 11.84 21.75
CA PHE A 47 5.29 11.34 21.51
C PHE A 47 6.38 12.15 22.24
N ALA A 48 6.08 13.37 22.70
CA ALA A 48 6.99 14.10 23.58
C ALA A 48 7.17 13.40 24.93
N GLU A 49 6.10 12.78 25.46
CA GLU A 49 6.12 12.03 26.71
C GLU A 49 6.65 10.59 26.53
N ARG A 50 6.26 9.93 25.44
CA ARG A 50 6.50 8.49 25.22
C ARG A 50 7.77 8.17 24.42
N GLY A 51 8.35 9.18 23.78
CA GLY A 51 9.50 9.04 22.90
C GLY A 51 9.15 8.53 21.49
N LYS A 52 10.14 8.61 20.60
CA LYS A 52 10.04 8.28 19.18
C LYS A 52 10.68 6.91 18.83
N GLY A 53 11.08 6.15 19.84
CA GLY A 53 11.81 4.90 19.69
C GLY A 53 10.99 3.77 19.05
N LYS A 54 11.66 2.66 18.76
CA LYS A 54 11.02 1.45 18.23
C LYS A 54 9.94 0.94 19.19
N GLY A 55 8.75 0.61 18.67
CA GLY A 55 7.62 0.14 19.47
C GLY A 55 6.74 1.21 20.13
N THR A 56 7.06 2.51 19.99
CA THR A 56 6.19 3.57 20.53
C THR A 56 4.97 3.86 19.63
N GLY A 57 4.99 3.37 18.39
CA GLY A 57 4.01 3.68 17.35
C GLY A 57 4.32 4.94 16.53
N TYR A 58 5.43 5.63 16.83
CA TYR A 58 5.81 6.87 16.14
C TYR A 58 6.03 6.67 14.64
N THR A 59 6.70 5.57 14.26
CA THR A 59 6.99 5.23 12.87
C THR A 59 5.70 5.04 12.06
N GLN A 60 4.75 4.27 12.58
CA GLN A 60 3.43 4.07 11.97
C GLN A 60 2.65 5.38 11.85
N PHE A 61 2.67 6.21 12.90
CA PHE A 61 2.03 7.53 12.86
C PHE A 61 2.65 8.44 11.79
N MET A 62 3.98 8.52 11.72
CA MET A 62 4.65 9.40 10.75
C MET A 62 4.47 8.91 9.32
N ARG A 63 4.39 7.60 9.09
CA ARG A 63 4.00 7.01 7.80
C ARG A 63 2.59 7.43 7.39
N TRP A 64 1.63 7.31 8.30
CA TRP A 64 0.25 7.79 8.11
C TRP A 64 0.23 9.31 7.83
N ALA A 65 0.96 10.09 8.62
CA ALA A 65 1.01 11.54 8.50
C ALA A 65 1.57 11.97 7.14
N ASN A 66 2.70 11.38 6.72
CA ASN A 66 3.32 11.63 5.42
C ASN A 66 2.39 11.28 4.25
N PHE A 67 1.63 10.17 4.35
CA PHE A 67 0.65 9.80 3.33
C PHE A 67 -0.50 10.81 3.26
N HIS A 68 -1.06 11.22 4.40
CA HIS A 68 -2.24 12.07 4.44
C HIS A 68 -1.99 13.56 4.28
N ARG A 69 -0.79 14.06 4.57
CA ARG A 69 -0.41 15.48 4.44
C ARG A 69 -0.77 16.07 3.07
N THR A 70 -0.60 15.25 2.03
CA THR A 70 -0.88 15.60 0.62
C THR A 70 -2.25 15.15 0.13
N ARG A 71 -3.13 14.67 1.01
CA ARG A 71 -4.46 14.07 0.73
C ARG A 71 -5.56 14.70 1.59
N LEU A 72 -5.50 16.02 1.73
CA LEU A 72 -6.44 16.78 2.52
C LEU A 72 -7.60 17.37 1.69
N THR A 73 -8.72 17.64 2.35
CA THR A 73 -9.78 18.51 1.82
C THR A 73 -9.31 19.98 1.81
N ARG A 74 -10.11 20.88 1.22
CA ARG A 74 -9.81 22.33 1.21
C ARG A 74 -9.72 22.90 2.63
N GLU A 75 -10.46 22.32 3.57
CA GLU A 75 -10.52 22.71 4.98
C GLU A 75 -9.38 22.08 5.81
N GLY A 76 -8.47 21.32 5.19
CA GLY A 76 -7.36 20.67 5.90
C GLY A 76 -7.76 19.41 6.69
N LYS A 77 -8.93 18.82 6.39
CA LYS A 77 -9.38 17.54 6.97
C LYS A 77 -8.84 16.35 6.16
N ILE A 78 -8.73 15.19 6.80
CA ILE A 78 -8.37 13.94 6.14
C ILE A 78 -9.50 13.51 5.20
N ALA A 79 -9.22 13.35 3.91
CA ALA A 79 -10.20 12.80 2.97
C ALA A 79 -10.23 11.27 3.02
N ASN A 80 -11.40 10.67 2.72
CA ASN A 80 -11.48 9.25 2.37
C ASN A 80 -10.88 9.04 0.98
N VAL A 81 -9.62 8.61 0.95
CA VAL A 81 -8.78 8.55 -0.25
C VAL A 81 -9.36 7.56 -1.26
N ALA A 82 -9.75 6.37 -0.79
CA ALA A 82 -10.30 5.32 -1.64
C ALA A 82 -11.61 5.75 -2.32
N LYS A 83 -12.49 6.46 -1.61
CA LYS A 83 -13.73 6.99 -2.19
C LYS A 83 -13.44 8.07 -3.24
N ARG A 84 -12.47 8.95 -2.99
CA ARG A 84 -12.05 9.97 -3.97
C ARG A 84 -11.44 9.36 -5.23
N HIS A 85 -10.69 8.26 -5.09
CA HIS A 85 -10.19 7.51 -6.25
C HIS A 85 -11.33 6.89 -7.06
N LEU A 86 -12.33 6.29 -6.37
CA LEU A 86 -13.53 5.75 -7.01
C LEU A 86 -14.30 6.83 -7.80
N GLU A 87 -14.54 7.99 -7.19
CA GLU A 87 -15.19 9.14 -7.85
C GLU A 87 -14.42 9.59 -9.09
N ALA A 88 -13.09 9.70 -8.99
CA ALA A 88 -12.25 10.11 -10.11
C ALA A 88 -12.26 9.10 -11.26
N VAL A 89 -12.14 7.79 -10.97
CA VAL A 89 -12.20 6.73 -11.99
C VAL A 89 -13.59 6.69 -12.66
N TYR A 90 -14.66 6.88 -11.90
CA TYR A 90 -16.01 6.96 -12.45
C TYR A 90 -16.17 8.16 -13.42
N GLN A 91 -15.65 9.34 -13.05
CA GLN A 91 -15.64 10.51 -13.93
C GLN A 91 -14.89 10.24 -15.24
N GLU A 92 -13.71 9.61 -15.18
CA GLU A 92 -12.97 9.23 -16.40
C GLU A 92 -13.77 8.29 -17.32
N TYR A 93 -14.52 7.36 -16.74
CA TYR A 93 -15.35 6.44 -17.50
C TYR A 93 -16.47 7.17 -18.25
N GLN A 94 -17.16 8.11 -17.58
CA GLN A 94 -18.21 8.93 -18.21
C GLN A 94 -17.66 9.78 -19.35
N GLU A 95 -16.50 10.39 -19.17
CA GLU A 95 -15.82 11.18 -20.21
C GLU A 95 -15.41 10.35 -21.44
N GLN A 96 -15.14 9.06 -21.27
CA GLN A 96 -14.82 8.14 -22.38
C GLN A 96 -16.08 7.63 -23.08
N GLY A 97 -17.15 7.32 -22.34
CA GLY A 97 -18.42 6.85 -22.90
C GLY A 97 -19.03 7.85 -23.89
N ASN A 98 -18.82 9.15 -23.64
CA ASN A 98 -19.32 10.23 -24.48
C ASN A 98 -18.46 10.56 -25.71
N LYS A 99 -17.31 9.88 -25.93
CA LYS A 99 -16.44 10.15 -27.09
C LYS A 99 -16.73 9.19 -28.25
N PRO A 100 -17.07 9.71 -29.46
CA PRO A 100 -17.43 8.89 -30.62
C PRO A 100 -16.25 8.13 -31.26
N THR A 101 -15.00 8.45 -30.88
CA THR A 101 -13.78 7.82 -31.40
C THR A 101 -12.99 7.12 -30.30
N LEU A 102 -12.47 5.92 -30.59
CA LEU A 102 -11.47 5.21 -29.78
C LEU A 102 -10.30 6.15 -29.44
N TYR A 103 -10.23 6.58 -28.18
CA TYR A 103 -9.15 7.41 -27.67
C TYR A 103 -7.84 6.60 -27.67
N VAL A 104 -6.82 7.02 -28.43
CA VAL A 104 -5.53 6.34 -28.48
C VAL A 104 -4.61 6.93 -27.41
N GLU A 105 -4.45 6.21 -26.31
CA GLU A 105 -3.41 6.51 -25.33
C GLU A 105 -2.03 6.12 -25.90
N ARG A 106 -1.09 7.07 -25.92
CA ARG A 106 0.28 6.89 -26.45
C ARG A 106 1.15 5.96 -25.57
N SER A 107 0.73 5.71 -24.34
CA SER A 107 1.52 4.97 -23.36
C SER A 107 1.51 3.46 -23.62
N ASN A 108 2.49 2.76 -23.04
CA ASN A 108 2.68 1.32 -23.17
C ASN A 108 3.35 0.75 -21.90
N TRP A 109 2.80 1.06 -20.73
CA TRP A 109 3.43 0.75 -19.46
C TRP A 109 3.69 -0.74 -19.29
N GLN A 110 4.89 -1.06 -18.80
CA GLN A 110 5.33 -2.42 -18.50
C GLN A 110 5.86 -2.48 -17.07
N LEU A 111 5.46 -3.52 -16.36
CA LEU A 111 6.01 -3.85 -15.05
C LEU A 111 7.50 -4.18 -15.21
N LEU A 112 8.34 -3.46 -14.47
CA LEU A 112 9.76 -3.79 -14.37
C LEU A 112 10.01 -4.79 -13.26
N GLY A 113 9.30 -4.66 -12.12
CA GLY A 113 9.51 -5.43 -10.90
C GLY A 113 9.69 -4.51 -9.69
N PRO A 114 10.22 -5.00 -8.58
CA PRO A 114 10.58 -6.39 -8.36
C PRO A 114 9.35 -7.32 -8.36
N THR A 115 9.56 -8.57 -8.75
CA THR A 115 8.55 -9.65 -8.65
C THR A 115 9.11 -10.87 -7.93
N ASP A 116 10.31 -10.77 -7.39
CA ASP A 116 10.98 -11.87 -6.69
C ASP A 116 11.69 -11.27 -5.49
N GLY A 117 11.07 -11.43 -4.33
CA GLY A 117 11.63 -11.07 -3.02
C GLY A 117 12.16 -12.28 -2.28
N THR A 118 12.46 -13.39 -2.97
CA THR A 118 12.92 -14.64 -2.34
C THR A 118 14.43 -14.68 -2.11
N ASP A 119 15.19 -13.71 -2.60
CA ASP A 119 16.63 -13.67 -2.41
C ASP A 119 17.03 -13.24 -0.99
N PHE A 120 17.75 -14.12 -0.28
CA PHE A 120 18.08 -14.04 1.14
C PHE A 120 19.40 -13.32 1.46
N THR A 121 19.82 -12.32 0.67
CA THR A 121 21.14 -11.68 0.89
C THR A 121 21.28 -11.00 2.27
N LYS A 122 20.19 -10.44 2.83
CA LYS A 122 20.08 -9.90 4.20
C LYS A 122 18.71 -10.18 4.81
N VAL A 123 17.69 -9.44 4.37
CA VAL A 123 16.26 -9.63 4.69
C VAL A 123 15.53 -9.76 3.34
N ALA A 124 14.65 -10.75 3.23
CA ALA A 124 13.95 -11.08 2.00
C ALA A 124 12.50 -10.57 2.08
N GLY A 125 12.06 -9.78 1.10
CA GLY A 125 10.70 -9.30 1.08
C GLY A 125 10.33 -8.55 -0.19
N ILE A 126 9.03 -8.55 -0.52
CA ILE A 126 8.49 -7.93 -1.73
C ILE A 126 7.35 -6.93 -1.45
N GLY A 127 6.86 -6.88 -0.22
CA GLY A 127 5.74 -6.04 0.22
C GLY A 127 4.70 -6.82 1.03
N ARG A 128 3.77 -6.11 1.65
CA ARG A 128 2.85 -6.66 2.65
C ARG A 128 1.71 -7.49 2.06
N VAL A 129 1.39 -8.60 2.74
CA VAL A 129 0.17 -9.40 2.53
C VAL A 129 -0.71 -9.33 3.78
N ASN A 130 -1.91 -8.78 3.65
CA ASN A 130 -2.86 -8.56 4.75
C ASN A 130 -3.70 -9.79 5.07
N CYS A 131 -4.16 -10.52 4.03
CA CYS A 131 -5.12 -11.61 4.19
C CYS A 131 -4.94 -12.68 3.13
N VAL A 132 -5.40 -13.89 3.44
CA VAL A 132 -5.23 -15.07 2.59
C VAL A 132 -6.50 -15.90 2.56
N ALA A 133 -6.83 -16.48 1.42
CA ALA A 133 -7.94 -17.43 1.25
C ALA A 133 -7.57 -18.53 0.25
N ILE A 134 -8.33 -19.62 0.25
CA ILE A 134 -8.23 -20.68 -0.74
C ILE A 134 -9.57 -20.92 -1.42
N ASP A 135 -9.53 -21.51 -2.61
CA ASP A 135 -10.71 -22.13 -3.20
C ASP A 135 -11.16 -23.33 -2.34
N PRO A 136 -12.46 -23.41 -1.97
CA PRO A 136 -12.96 -24.45 -1.06
C PRO A 136 -12.99 -25.86 -1.67
N ILE A 137 -12.89 -25.99 -2.99
CA ILE A 137 -12.89 -27.26 -3.74
C ILE A 137 -11.46 -27.64 -4.15
N ASN A 138 -10.60 -26.67 -4.45
CA ASN A 138 -9.22 -26.88 -4.89
C ASN A 138 -8.22 -26.02 -4.08
N PRO A 139 -7.66 -26.52 -2.96
CA PRO A 139 -6.76 -25.75 -2.10
C PRO A 139 -5.42 -25.34 -2.74
N ASN A 140 -5.10 -25.81 -3.95
CA ASN A 140 -3.98 -25.28 -4.73
C ASN A 140 -4.30 -23.92 -5.39
N ILE A 141 -5.58 -23.52 -5.44
CA ILE A 141 -5.96 -22.19 -5.85
C ILE A 141 -5.97 -21.31 -4.59
N VAL A 142 -5.01 -20.40 -4.53
CA VAL A 142 -4.73 -19.54 -3.37
C VAL A 142 -4.94 -18.09 -3.78
N TYR A 143 -5.51 -17.29 -2.88
CA TYR A 143 -5.73 -15.87 -3.04
C TYR A 143 -5.02 -15.11 -1.93
N VAL A 144 -4.34 -14.01 -2.26
CA VAL A 144 -3.74 -13.11 -1.28
C VAL A 144 -4.19 -11.68 -1.52
N GLY A 145 -4.52 -10.98 -0.44
CA GLY A 145 -4.92 -9.58 -0.45
C GLY A 145 -3.82 -8.71 0.13
N THR A 146 -3.58 -7.56 -0.48
CA THR A 146 -2.49 -6.64 -0.10
C THR A 146 -3.05 -5.24 0.17
N PRO A 147 -2.36 -4.40 0.96
CA PRO A 147 -2.93 -3.12 1.40
C PRO A 147 -3.04 -2.06 0.30
N ALA A 148 -2.22 -2.16 -0.75
CA ALA A 148 -2.20 -1.22 -1.87
C ALA A 148 -1.85 -1.86 -3.22
N GLY A 149 -1.65 -3.19 -3.26
CA GLY A 149 -1.18 -3.91 -4.45
C GLY A 149 -2.22 -4.84 -5.10
N GLY A 150 -3.44 -4.90 -4.59
CA GLY A 150 -4.54 -5.67 -5.14
C GLY A 150 -4.76 -7.05 -4.52
N LEU A 151 -5.74 -7.75 -5.09
CA LEU A 151 -5.98 -9.18 -4.93
C LEU A 151 -5.16 -9.96 -5.96
N TRP A 152 -4.46 -10.99 -5.51
CA TRP A 152 -3.70 -11.88 -6.36
C TRP A 152 -4.18 -13.32 -6.23
N ARG A 153 -4.12 -14.07 -7.34
CA ARG A 153 -4.47 -15.49 -7.40
C ARG A 153 -3.29 -16.32 -7.90
N SER A 154 -3.08 -17.46 -7.25
CA SER A 154 -2.26 -18.56 -7.75
C SER A 154 -3.14 -19.77 -8.00
N THR A 155 -2.85 -20.56 -9.04
CA THR A 155 -3.48 -21.88 -9.27
C THR A 155 -2.53 -23.04 -8.96
N THR A 156 -1.32 -22.71 -8.48
CA THR A 156 -0.20 -23.64 -8.24
C THR A 156 0.26 -23.61 -6.79
N GLY A 157 -0.61 -23.25 -5.84
CA GLY A 157 -0.27 -23.21 -4.42
C GLY A 157 0.72 -22.10 -4.03
N GLY A 158 0.86 -21.05 -4.85
CA GLY A 158 1.72 -19.89 -4.60
C GLY A 158 3.01 -19.83 -5.43
N ASP A 159 3.20 -20.72 -6.41
CA ASP A 159 4.41 -20.68 -7.26
C ASP A 159 4.32 -19.67 -8.42
N ASN A 160 3.10 -19.28 -8.82
CA ASN A 160 2.85 -18.26 -9.84
C ASN A 160 1.62 -17.43 -9.44
N TRP A 161 1.68 -16.12 -9.67
CA TRP A 161 0.62 -15.20 -9.28
C TRP A 161 0.14 -14.34 -10.44
N ILE A 162 -1.16 -14.06 -10.47
CA ILE A 162 -1.78 -13.05 -11.34
C ILE A 162 -2.59 -12.07 -10.49
N SER A 163 -2.61 -10.80 -10.88
CA SER A 163 -3.46 -9.79 -10.22
C SER A 163 -4.87 -9.86 -10.80
N LEU A 164 -5.89 -9.74 -9.94
CA LEU A 164 -7.31 -9.76 -10.31
C LEU A 164 -7.99 -8.39 -10.18
N THR A 165 -7.23 -7.35 -9.81
CA THR A 165 -7.80 -6.05 -9.42
C THR A 165 -7.09 -4.86 -10.05
N ASP A 166 -6.26 -5.04 -11.08
CA ASP A 166 -5.49 -3.91 -11.66
C ASP A 166 -6.39 -2.79 -12.26
N GLY A 167 -7.66 -3.10 -12.54
CA GLY A 167 -8.66 -2.17 -13.08
C GLY A 167 -9.61 -1.54 -12.05
N ILE A 168 -9.60 -1.95 -10.78
CA ILE A 168 -10.49 -1.34 -9.76
C ILE A 168 -9.89 -0.04 -9.21
N SER A 169 -10.72 0.84 -8.66
CA SER A 169 -10.32 2.20 -8.28
C SER A 169 -9.45 2.30 -7.03
N THR A 170 -9.40 1.26 -6.20
CA THR A 170 -8.57 1.19 -5.00
C THR A 170 -8.07 -0.24 -4.85
N LEU A 171 -6.76 -0.40 -4.66
CA LEU A 171 -6.11 -1.72 -4.68
C LEU A 171 -5.97 -2.35 -3.29
N GLY A 172 -6.44 -1.70 -2.23
CA GLY A 172 -6.38 -2.26 -0.88
C GLY A 172 -7.38 -3.39 -0.67
N VAL A 173 -6.92 -4.51 -0.11
CA VAL A 173 -7.71 -5.69 0.22
C VAL A 173 -7.36 -6.16 1.64
N SER A 174 -8.35 -6.16 2.54
CA SER A 174 -8.20 -6.57 3.95
C SER A 174 -9.03 -7.80 4.33
N GLY A 175 -9.81 -8.37 3.41
CA GLY A 175 -10.52 -9.62 3.63
C GLY A 175 -10.96 -10.27 2.33
N ILE A 176 -11.00 -11.60 2.30
CA ILE A 176 -11.33 -12.39 1.10
C ILE A 176 -12.26 -13.54 1.50
N VAL A 177 -13.35 -13.71 0.77
CA VAL A 177 -14.18 -14.93 0.82
C VAL A 177 -14.33 -15.49 -0.58
N VAL A 178 -14.05 -16.78 -0.74
CA VAL A 178 -14.16 -17.50 -2.02
C VAL A 178 -15.21 -18.59 -1.90
N GLN A 179 -16.09 -18.66 -2.89
CA GLN A 179 -17.17 -19.64 -2.97
C GLN A 179 -17.11 -20.36 -4.31
N ALA A 180 -17.35 -21.66 -4.26
CA ALA A 180 -17.44 -22.51 -5.44
C ALA A 180 -18.50 -23.60 -5.20
N THR A 181 -19.32 -23.89 -6.21
CA THR A 181 -20.33 -24.96 -6.15
C THR A 181 -19.80 -26.26 -6.76
N THR A 182 -18.99 -26.17 -7.83
CA THR A 182 -18.37 -27.30 -8.51
C THR A 182 -16.94 -26.96 -8.94
N LYS A 183 -16.17 -27.96 -9.40
CA LYS A 183 -14.81 -27.71 -9.92
C LYS A 183 -14.82 -26.80 -11.16
N GLN A 184 -15.88 -26.87 -11.97
CA GLN A 184 -16.01 -26.20 -13.26
C GLN A 184 -16.74 -24.85 -13.17
N SER A 185 -17.52 -24.61 -12.11
CA SER A 185 -18.25 -23.34 -11.93
C SER A 185 -17.27 -22.17 -11.73
N PRO A 186 -17.54 -20.99 -12.30
CA PRO A 186 -16.87 -19.77 -11.91
C PRO A 186 -16.99 -19.55 -10.40
N ARG A 187 -15.93 -19.01 -9.80
CA ARG A 187 -15.89 -18.72 -8.37
C ARG A 187 -16.60 -17.40 -8.14
N THR A 188 -17.42 -17.37 -7.09
CA THR A 188 -17.89 -16.11 -6.52
C THR A 188 -16.86 -15.67 -5.48
N ILE A 189 -16.32 -14.48 -5.65
CA ILE A 189 -15.26 -13.93 -4.79
C ILE A 189 -15.75 -12.61 -4.21
N TYR A 190 -15.62 -12.46 -2.89
CA TYR A 190 -15.87 -11.21 -2.19
C TYR A 190 -14.55 -10.69 -1.63
N ILE A 191 -14.32 -9.39 -1.78
CA ILE A 191 -13.19 -8.70 -1.14
C ILE A 191 -13.68 -7.52 -0.30
N LEU A 192 -13.12 -7.39 0.90
CA LEU A 192 -13.23 -6.20 1.72
C LEU A 192 -12.11 -5.24 1.32
N THR A 193 -12.48 -4.04 0.90
CA THR A 193 -11.52 -3.05 0.37
C THR A 193 -10.77 -2.30 1.48
N GLY A 194 -9.62 -1.70 1.16
CA GLY A 194 -8.84 -0.87 2.06
C GLY A 194 -7.83 -1.62 2.92
N ASP A 195 -7.36 -0.96 3.96
CA ASP A 195 -6.28 -1.44 4.82
C ASP A 195 -6.59 -1.18 6.30
N GLY A 196 -7.05 -2.21 7.01
CA GLY A 196 -7.41 -2.13 8.43
C GLY A 196 -6.20 -1.91 9.35
N ASP A 197 -5.08 -2.57 9.06
CA ASP A 197 -3.92 -2.62 9.96
C ASP A 197 -3.03 -1.37 9.87
N GLY A 198 -2.80 -0.85 8.66
CA GLY A 198 -1.99 0.35 8.46
C GLY A 198 -2.80 1.65 8.41
N GLU A 199 -4.14 1.58 8.36
CA GLU A 199 -5.09 2.71 8.40
C GLU A 199 -4.81 3.86 7.39
N HIS A 200 -4.07 3.58 6.31
CA HIS A 200 -3.70 4.59 5.31
C HIS A 200 -4.67 4.65 4.12
N ILE A 201 -5.38 3.55 3.82
CA ILE A 201 -6.43 3.50 2.78
C ILE A 201 -7.74 3.06 3.43
N GLN A 202 -8.75 3.94 3.41
CA GLN A 202 -10.07 3.65 3.94
C GLN A 202 -10.82 2.60 3.09
N CYS A 203 -11.76 1.91 3.72
CA CYS A 203 -12.64 0.95 3.07
C CYS A 203 -13.74 1.68 2.28
N THR A 204 -14.08 1.15 1.10
CA THR A 204 -15.21 1.63 0.27
C THR A 204 -16.43 0.72 0.34
N GLY A 205 -16.28 -0.48 0.87
CA GLY A 205 -17.31 -1.51 0.86
C GLY A 205 -16.73 -2.91 0.64
N VAL A 206 -17.66 -3.84 0.41
CA VAL A 206 -17.35 -5.18 -0.12
C VAL A 206 -17.59 -5.16 -1.62
N LEU A 207 -16.60 -5.61 -2.40
CA LEU A 207 -16.76 -5.88 -3.82
C LEU A 207 -17.01 -7.37 -4.05
N LYS A 208 -17.81 -7.69 -5.06
CA LYS A 208 -18.20 -9.04 -5.46
C LYS A 208 -17.81 -9.27 -6.92
N SER A 209 -17.24 -10.43 -7.19
CA SER A 209 -17.06 -11.01 -8.53
C SER A 209 -17.81 -12.34 -8.59
N THR A 210 -18.41 -12.65 -9.73
CA THR A 210 -19.09 -13.93 -10.00
C THR A 210 -18.45 -14.68 -11.17
N ASP A 211 -17.26 -14.26 -11.57
CA ASP A 211 -16.56 -14.69 -12.79
C ASP A 211 -15.06 -14.88 -12.53
N ASP A 212 -14.71 -15.55 -11.43
CA ASP A 212 -13.32 -15.87 -11.06
C ASP A 212 -12.41 -14.65 -10.77
N GLY A 213 -13.00 -13.50 -10.44
CA GLY A 213 -12.29 -12.25 -10.14
C GLY A 213 -12.01 -11.38 -11.36
N ILE A 214 -12.66 -11.67 -12.49
CA ILE A 214 -12.48 -10.96 -13.76
C ILE A 214 -13.18 -9.59 -13.72
N THR A 215 -14.43 -9.54 -13.26
CA THR A 215 -15.19 -8.30 -13.07
C THR A 215 -15.64 -8.14 -11.63
N TRP A 216 -15.77 -6.88 -11.20
CA TRP A 216 -16.11 -6.52 -9.83
C TRP A 216 -17.27 -5.54 -9.80
N GLN A 217 -18.20 -5.76 -8.87
CA GLN A 217 -19.31 -4.86 -8.57
C GLN A 217 -19.38 -4.62 -7.06
N SER A 218 -19.85 -3.44 -6.65
CA SER A 218 -20.12 -3.18 -5.24
C SER A 218 -21.32 -4.01 -4.77
N THR A 219 -21.26 -4.51 -3.53
CA THR A 219 -22.46 -4.95 -2.81
C THR A 219 -23.23 -3.74 -2.28
N GLN A 220 -24.32 -3.96 -1.55
CA GLN A 220 -25.03 -2.86 -0.90
C GLN A 220 -24.29 -2.28 0.31
N LEU A 221 -23.22 -2.93 0.81
CA LEU A 221 -22.38 -2.34 1.85
C LEU A 221 -21.39 -1.38 1.19
N THR A 222 -21.77 -0.10 1.16
CA THR A 222 -20.92 1.01 0.73
C THR A 222 -20.95 2.12 1.76
N TRP A 223 -19.87 2.90 1.83
CA TRP A 223 -19.78 4.05 2.75
C TRP A 223 -19.58 5.37 2.00
N ASN A 224 -19.99 6.46 2.63
CA ASN A 224 -19.80 7.81 2.12
C ASN A 224 -18.35 8.27 2.30
N ALA A 225 -17.95 9.30 1.53
CA ALA A 225 -16.60 9.88 1.62
C ALA A 225 -16.31 10.49 3.01
N SER A 226 -17.34 10.88 3.77
CA SER A 226 -17.21 11.37 5.14
C SER A 226 -17.04 10.25 6.16
N GLU A 227 -17.30 8.99 5.80
CA GLU A 227 -17.21 7.87 6.73
C GLU A 227 -15.79 7.27 6.64
N LYS A 228 -15.02 7.44 7.72
CA LYS A 228 -13.66 6.88 7.86
C LYS A 228 -13.73 5.44 8.40
N VAL A 229 -14.15 4.52 7.54
CA VAL A 229 -14.26 3.10 7.88
C VAL A 229 -12.99 2.36 7.50
N PHE A 230 -12.51 1.52 8.41
CA PHE A 230 -11.43 0.55 8.22
C PHE A 230 -11.99 -0.84 8.49
N GLY A 231 -11.76 -1.74 7.55
CA GLY A 231 -12.21 -3.13 7.63
C GLY A 231 -11.05 -4.06 7.98
N TYR A 232 -11.26 -4.95 8.96
CA TYR A 232 -10.23 -5.84 9.50
C TYR A 232 -10.42 -7.31 9.08
N LYS A 233 -11.66 -7.75 8.87
CA LYS A 233 -11.95 -9.14 8.51
C LYS A 233 -13.25 -9.27 7.71
N LEU A 234 -13.25 -10.19 6.77
CA LEU A 234 -14.42 -10.66 6.02
C LEU A 234 -14.49 -12.18 6.17
N ILE A 235 -15.61 -12.69 6.67
CA ILE A 235 -15.80 -14.12 6.91
C ILE A 235 -17.21 -14.56 6.52
N ALA A 236 -17.35 -15.76 5.95
CA ALA A 236 -18.65 -16.34 5.61
C ALA A 236 -19.22 -17.13 6.80
N SER A 237 -20.55 -17.14 6.94
CA SER A 237 -21.24 -18.00 7.91
C SER A 237 -20.98 -19.49 7.58
N PRO A 238 -20.54 -20.31 8.56
CA PRO A 238 -20.37 -21.73 8.32
C PRO A 238 -21.70 -22.39 7.92
N GLY A 239 -21.70 -23.09 6.79
CA GLY A 239 -22.88 -23.76 6.23
C GLY A 239 -23.84 -22.84 5.46
N ASP A 240 -23.62 -21.53 5.44
CA ASP A 240 -24.38 -20.57 4.62
C ASP A 240 -23.43 -19.57 3.96
N PRO A 241 -22.88 -19.90 2.78
CA PRO A 241 -21.96 -19.01 2.09
C PRO A 241 -22.64 -17.69 1.65
N ASN A 242 -23.97 -17.61 1.56
CA ASN A 242 -24.63 -16.38 1.13
C ASN A 242 -24.76 -15.32 2.24
N THR A 243 -24.36 -15.66 3.47
CA THR A 243 -24.29 -14.75 4.59
C THR A 243 -22.81 -14.46 4.94
N LEU A 244 -22.42 -13.20 4.85
CA LEU A 244 -21.07 -12.72 5.11
C LEU A 244 -21.06 -11.74 6.29
N TRP A 245 -19.95 -11.68 7.00
CA TRP A 245 -19.77 -10.79 8.13
C TRP A 245 -18.54 -9.91 7.92
N VAL A 246 -18.70 -8.62 8.21
CA VAL A 246 -17.68 -7.59 7.99
C VAL A 246 -17.34 -6.93 9.31
N VAL A 247 -16.09 -7.09 9.72
CA VAL A 247 -15.53 -6.56 10.96
C VAL A 247 -14.85 -5.22 10.69
N THR A 248 -15.24 -4.16 11.40
CA THR A 248 -14.75 -2.80 11.15
C THR A 248 -14.48 -2.01 12.43
N ASN A 249 -13.77 -0.89 12.31
CA ASN A 249 -13.62 0.10 13.39
C ASN A 249 -14.94 0.81 13.75
N ARG A 250 -16.02 0.63 12.98
CA ARG A 250 -17.34 1.23 13.19
C ARG A 250 -18.43 0.23 13.59
N GLY A 251 -18.06 -1.03 13.79
CA GLY A 251 -18.97 -2.09 14.20
C GLY A 251 -18.85 -3.37 13.41
N LEU A 252 -19.82 -4.26 13.66
CA LEU A 252 -20.00 -5.51 12.94
C LEU A 252 -21.20 -5.38 11.99
N TYR A 253 -21.03 -5.81 10.74
CA TYR A 253 -22.07 -5.82 9.73
C TYR A 253 -22.32 -7.24 9.22
N GLU A 254 -23.57 -7.58 8.99
CA GLU A 254 -24.02 -8.79 8.33
C GLU A 254 -24.50 -8.43 6.92
N LEU A 255 -24.07 -9.22 5.93
CA LEU A 255 -24.50 -9.14 4.54
C LEU A 255 -25.20 -10.45 4.19
N THR A 256 -26.48 -10.39 3.84
CA THR A 256 -27.24 -11.58 3.41
C THR A 256 -27.53 -11.53 1.92
N LYS A 257 -28.02 -12.65 1.36
CA LYS A 257 -28.32 -12.82 -0.07
C LYS A 257 -27.12 -12.47 -0.97
N GLY A 258 -25.91 -12.81 -0.52
CA GLY A 258 -24.70 -12.53 -1.28
C GLY A 258 -24.38 -11.04 -1.44
N GLY A 259 -24.75 -10.21 -0.44
CA GLY A 259 -24.40 -8.79 -0.36
C GLY A 259 -25.51 -7.81 -0.74
N ASP A 260 -26.69 -8.30 -1.10
CA ASP A 260 -27.80 -7.44 -1.53
C ASP A 260 -28.60 -6.85 -0.35
N GLN A 261 -28.38 -7.37 0.86
CA GLN A 261 -28.99 -6.88 2.09
C GLN A 261 -27.91 -6.70 3.15
N VAL A 262 -27.97 -5.58 3.88
CA VAL A 262 -26.97 -5.20 4.87
C VAL A 262 -27.66 -4.87 6.19
N LEU A 263 -27.16 -5.45 7.27
CA LEU A 263 -27.57 -5.14 8.63
C LEU A 263 -26.34 -4.74 9.46
N LYS A 264 -26.44 -3.63 10.19
CA LYS A 264 -25.43 -3.27 11.20
C LYS A 264 -25.80 -3.93 12.52
N VAL A 265 -25.09 -5.00 12.86
CA VAL A 265 -25.42 -5.88 14.00
C VAL A 265 -24.88 -5.33 15.32
N LEU A 266 -23.66 -4.78 15.32
CA LEU A 266 -23.09 -4.11 16.49
C LEU A 266 -22.69 -2.69 16.14
N ALA A 267 -23.37 -1.69 16.70
CA ALA A 267 -23.04 -0.28 16.53
C ALA A 267 -22.03 0.24 17.58
N GLY A 268 -21.24 1.25 17.19
CA GLY A 268 -20.39 2.02 18.11
C GLY A 268 -19.15 1.30 18.67
N ASN A 269 -18.97 0.00 18.39
CA ASN A 269 -17.82 -0.77 18.83
C ASN A 269 -16.74 -0.81 17.74
N HIS A 270 -15.49 -0.61 18.12
CA HIS A 270 -14.36 -0.95 17.25
C HIS A 270 -14.14 -2.46 17.37
N CYS A 271 -14.38 -3.20 16.29
CA CYS A 271 -14.20 -4.65 16.22
C CYS A 271 -12.93 -5.00 15.43
N TYR A 272 -12.16 -5.96 15.91
CA TYR A 272 -10.92 -6.42 15.28
C TYR A 272 -11.01 -7.83 14.72
N ASP A 273 -11.83 -8.69 15.31
CA ASP A 273 -11.92 -10.10 14.93
C ASP A 273 -13.32 -10.68 15.17
N LEU A 274 -13.66 -11.73 14.42
CA LEU A 274 -14.89 -12.51 14.52
C LEU A 274 -14.59 -13.98 14.26
N GLU A 275 -15.02 -14.84 15.17
CA GLU A 275 -14.95 -16.30 15.05
C GLU A 275 -16.31 -16.97 15.29
N PHE A 276 -16.53 -18.11 14.62
CA PHE A 276 -17.71 -18.95 14.84
C PHE A 276 -17.34 -20.19 15.65
N HIS A 277 -18.23 -20.65 16.51
CA HIS A 277 -18.03 -21.94 17.16
C HIS A 277 -17.94 -23.06 16.09
N PRO A 278 -16.87 -23.89 16.06
CA PRO A 278 -16.55 -24.77 14.94
C PRO A 278 -17.61 -25.83 14.59
N LYS A 279 -18.51 -26.14 15.54
CA LYS A 279 -19.59 -27.13 15.37
C LYS A 279 -21.00 -26.54 15.49
N ASN A 280 -21.14 -25.24 15.72
CA ASN A 280 -22.45 -24.59 15.88
C ASN A 280 -22.38 -23.13 15.46
N SER A 281 -22.77 -22.83 14.22
CA SER A 281 -22.71 -21.47 13.66
C SER A 281 -23.69 -20.47 14.29
N SER A 282 -24.57 -20.91 15.20
CA SER A 282 -25.37 -19.99 16.01
C SER A 282 -24.55 -19.30 17.11
N ILE A 283 -23.42 -19.89 17.52
CA ILE A 283 -22.54 -19.31 18.52
C ILE A 283 -21.40 -18.54 17.84
N MET A 284 -21.24 -17.27 18.22
CA MET A 284 -20.29 -16.33 17.61
C MET A 284 -19.49 -15.58 18.67
N TYR A 285 -18.25 -15.22 18.35
CA TYR A 285 -17.32 -14.49 19.21
C TYR A 285 -16.74 -13.29 18.49
N VAL A 286 -16.89 -12.09 19.05
CA VAL A 286 -16.35 -10.85 18.49
C VAL A 286 -15.34 -10.25 19.45
N ALA A 287 -14.14 -9.98 18.94
CA ALA A 287 -13.15 -9.18 19.63
C ALA A 287 -13.40 -7.70 19.37
N THR A 288 -13.63 -6.92 20.43
CA THR A 288 -13.66 -5.46 20.37
C THR A 288 -12.40 -4.87 20.99
N ASN A 289 -12.19 -3.56 20.83
CA ASN A 289 -11.17 -2.82 21.57
C ASN A 289 -11.41 -2.74 23.09
N VAL A 290 -12.53 -3.30 23.60
CA VAL A 290 -12.89 -3.29 25.02
C VAL A 290 -12.88 -4.71 25.62
N ARG A 291 -13.54 -5.67 24.96
CA ARG A 291 -13.83 -7.00 25.51
C ARG A 291 -14.14 -7.99 24.40
N VAL A 292 -14.22 -9.28 24.75
CA VAL A 292 -14.84 -10.29 23.88
C VAL A 292 -16.35 -10.28 24.12
N LYS A 293 -17.11 -10.20 23.04
CA LYS A 293 -18.57 -10.36 23.02
C LYS A 293 -18.93 -11.72 22.44
N ARG A 294 -19.99 -12.33 22.95
CA ARG A 294 -20.48 -13.64 22.51
C ARG A 294 -21.96 -13.58 22.18
N SER A 295 -22.36 -14.28 21.13
CA SER A 295 -23.77 -14.53 20.79
C SER A 295 -24.04 -16.02 20.76
N GLU A 296 -25.27 -16.43 21.08
CA GLU A 296 -25.77 -17.82 20.94
C GLU A 296 -26.84 -17.96 19.86
N ASN A 297 -27.24 -16.86 19.23
CA ASN A 297 -28.39 -16.79 18.34
C ASN A 297 -28.08 -16.07 17.02
N LYS A 298 -26.89 -16.33 16.46
CA LYS A 298 -26.40 -15.76 15.18
C LYS A 298 -26.31 -14.24 15.19
N GLY A 299 -25.84 -13.68 16.30
CA GLY A 299 -25.58 -12.25 16.42
C GLY A 299 -26.82 -11.39 16.67
N LYS A 300 -28.00 -11.97 16.92
CA LYS A 300 -29.19 -11.20 17.30
C LYS A 300 -29.00 -10.51 18.65
N ASP A 301 -28.47 -11.24 19.63
CA ASP A 301 -28.14 -10.74 20.96
C ASP A 301 -26.70 -11.06 21.34
N TRP A 302 -26.11 -10.22 22.21
CA TRP A 302 -24.71 -10.31 22.62
C TRP A 302 -24.56 -10.15 24.13
N SER A 303 -23.80 -11.07 24.74
CA SER A 303 -23.32 -11.00 26.11
C SER A 303 -21.82 -10.73 26.15
N ASP A 304 -21.35 -10.09 27.20
CA ASP A 304 -19.91 -9.89 27.41
C ASP A 304 -19.28 -11.11 28.06
N ALA A 305 -18.10 -11.51 27.59
CA ALA A 305 -17.33 -12.56 28.23
C ALA A 305 -16.72 -12.09 29.54
N HIS A 306 -16.70 -12.95 30.56
CA HIS A 306 -16.09 -12.68 31.85
C HIS A 306 -14.61 -13.07 31.84
N PHE A 307 -13.72 -12.14 32.21
CA PHE A 307 -12.29 -12.43 32.38
C PHE A 307 -11.96 -12.55 33.87
N GLU A 308 -11.48 -13.71 34.32
CA GLU A 308 -11.12 -13.90 35.75
C GLU A 308 -10.01 -12.98 36.21
N THR A 309 -9.01 -12.82 35.36
CA THR A 309 -8.06 -11.73 35.47
C THR A 309 -8.49 -10.69 34.47
N ASN A 310 -8.96 -9.55 34.96
CA ASN A 310 -9.38 -8.43 34.12
C ASN A 310 -8.34 -8.16 33.03
N LEU A 311 -8.84 -7.87 31.82
CA LEU A 311 -8.00 -7.33 30.77
C LEU A 311 -7.32 -6.06 31.28
N PRO A 312 -6.10 -5.76 30.80
CA PRO A 312 -5.43 -4.52 31.15
C PRO A 312 -6.34 -3.31 30.95
N SER A 313 -6.41 -2.43 31.96
CA SER A 313 -7.30 -1.26 32.03
C SER A 313 -6.84 -0.10 31.14
N THR A 314 -6.48 -0.41 29.90
CA THR A 314 -6.07 0.54 28.88
C THR A 314 -7.04 0.52 27.70
N SER A 315 -7.22 1.66 27.05
CA SER A 315 -7.92 1.79 25.78
C SER A 315 -7.01 1.44 24.58
N GLU A 316 -5.70 1.34 24.80
CA GLU A 316 -4.71 0.91 23.81
C GLU A 316 -4.59 -0.61 23.80
N LYS A 317 -5.60 -1.31 23.25
CA LYS A 317 -5.58 -2.77 23.13
C LYS A 317 -6.23 -3.29 21.86
N ARG A 318 -5.66 -4.38 21.33
CA ARG A 318 -6.18 -5.18 20.23
C ARG A 318 -6.25 -6.63 20.71
N LEU A 319 -7.33 -7.29 20.33
CA LEU A 319 -7.60 -8.69 20.66
C LEU A 319 -7.70 -9.48 19.36
N ALA A 320 -7.07 -10.65 19.31
CA ALA A 320 -7.24 -11.64 18.26
C ALA A 320 -7.84 -12.91 18.86
N LEU A 321 -8.73 -13.57 18.13
CA LEU A 321 -9.43 -14.77 18.55
C LEU A 321 -9.02 -15.95 17.68
N ALA A 322 -9.05 -17.15 18.26
CA ALA A 322 -8.97 -18.38 17.49
C ALA A 322 -9.84 -19.46 18.13
N VAL A 323 -10.31 -20.36 17.28
CA VAL A 323 -11.14 -21.53 17.61
C VAL A 323 -10.66 -22.73 16.80
N THR A 324 -10.99 -23.95 17.23
CA THR A 324 -10.57 -25.16 16.51
C THR A 324 -11.59 -26.29 16.62
N PRO A 325 -11.85 -27.04 15.52
CA PRO A 325 -12.74 -28.21 15.57
C PRO A 325 -12.21 -29.33 16.47
N ALA A 326 -10.90 -29.38 16.77
CA ALA A 326 -10.30 -30.32 17.71
C ALA A 326 -10.73 -30.11 19.17
N ALA A 327 -11.13 -28.89 19.52
CA ALA A 327 -11.58 -28.52 20.85
C ALA A 327 -12.68 -27.43 20.73
N PRO A 328 -13.89 -27.80 20.26
CA PRO A 328 -14.91 -26.83 19.83
C PRO A 328 -15.42 -25.93 20.96
N ASP A 329 -15.37 -26.39 22.21
CA ASP A 329 -15.81 -25.62 23.37
C ASP A 329 -14.75 -24.63 23.87
N LYS A 330 -13.53 -24.66 23.30
CA LYS A 330 -12.44 -23.76 23.67
C LYS A 330 -12.38 -22.53 22.77
N VAL A 331 -12.14 -21.37 23.38
CA VAL A 331 -11.89 -20.11 22.67
C VAL A 331 -10.60 -19.51 23.18
N TYR A 332 -9.70 -19.18 22.26
CA TYR A 332 -8.37 -18.65 22.52
C TYR A 332 -8.38 -17.15 22.22
N CYS A 333 -7.86 -16.33 23.13
CA CYS A 333 -7.80 -14.89 22.97
C CYS A 333 -6.39 -14.36 23.25
N LEU A 334 -5.75 -13.80 22.23
CA LEU A 334 -4.47 -13.11 22.34
C LEU A 334 -4.70 -11.62 22.52
N VAL A 335 -4.03 -11.03 23.51
CA VAL A 335 -4.18 -9.61 23.85
C VAL A 335 -2.85 -8.90 23.71
N GLY A 336 -2.81 -7.90 22.84
CA GLY A 336 -1.71 -6.95 22.79
C GLY A 336 -2.14 -5.58 23.32
N VAL A 337 -1.22 -4.88 23.99
CA VAL A 337 -1.47 -3.55 24.55
C VAL A 337 -0.38 -2.55 24.14
N GLY A 338 -0.74 -1.28 24.07
CA GLY A 338 0.20 -0.22 23.74
C GLY A 338 1.00 0.27 24.93
N ALA A 339 0.32 0.54 26.05
CA ALA A 339 0.96 1.12 27.24
C ALA A 339 1.57 0.03 28.12
N ALA A 340 2.81 0.24 28.55
CA ALA A 340 3.51 -0.66 29.46
C ALA A 340 2.73 -0.80 30.77
N ILE A 341 2.28 -2.02 31.09
CA ILE A 341 1.51 -2.28 32.33
C ILE A 341 2.47 -2.42 33.55
N ASP A 342 3.80 -2.54 33.30
CA ASP A 342 4.94 -2.40 34.21
C ASP A 342 6.26 -2.29 33.39
N SER A 343 7.45 -2.44 34.01
CA SER A 343 8.76 -2.38 33.33
C SER A 343 9.01 -3.43 32.23
N LYS A 344 8.09 -4.36 31.96
CA LYS A 344 8.21 -5.45 30.97
C LYS A 344 6.94 -5.74 30.12
N ARG A 345 5.76 -5.18 30.44
CA ARG A 345 4.46 -5.66 29.91
C ARG A 345 3.91 -4.88 28.69
N VAL A 346 4.07 -5.46 27.49
CA VAL A 346 3.27 -5.08 26.29
C VAL A 346 2.55 -6.28 25.64
N PHE A 347 2.94 -7.50 25.98
CA PHE A 347 2.12 -8.70 25.79
C PHE A 347 1.03 -8.72 26.87
N GLY A 348 -0.19 -8.33 26.50
CA GLY A 348 -1.34 -8.25 27.43
C GLY A 348 -1.78 -9.60 27.98
N GLY A 349 -1.48 -10.68 27.25
CA GLY A 349 -1.57 -12.06 27.70
C GLY A 349 -2.27 -12.97 26.69
N MET A 350 -2.05 -14.26 26.87
CA MET A 350 -2.82 -15.32 26.23
C MET A 350 -3.91 -15.77 27.19
N TYR A 351 -5.16 -15.81 26.73
CA TYR A 351 -6.33 -16.19 27.53
C TYR A 351 -7.07 -17.35 26.90
N LEU A 352 -7.60 -18.24 27.73
CA LEU A 352 -8.36 -19.42 27.32
C LEU A 352 -9.72 -19.44 28.00
N SER A 353 -10.76 -19.64 27.21
CA SER A 353 -12.06 -20.10 27.68
C SER A 353 -12.24 -21.58 27.35
N THR A 354 -12.83 -22.34 28.27
CA THR A 354 -13.19 -23.76 28.08
C THR A 354 -14.70 -23.98 28.10
N ASP A 355 -15.48 -22.90 28.14
CA ASP A 355 -16.93 -22.88 28.30
C ASP A 355 -17.59 -22.07 27.17
N LYS A 356 -17.09 -22.27 25.95
CA LYS A 356 -17.58 -21.63 24.72
C LYS A 356 -17.54 -20.11 24.81
N GLY A 357 -16.53 -19.49 25.42
CA GLY A 357 -16.34 -18.04 25.48
C GLY A 357 -17.13 -17.32 26.58
N GLN A 358 -17.69 -18.04 27.56
CA GLN A 358 -18.37 -17.39 28.69
C GLN A 358 -17.35 -16.82 29.70
N LYS A 359 -16.32 -17.60 30.03
CA LYS A 359 -15.28 -17.23 31.00
C LYS A 359 -13.88 -17.47 30.44
N PHE A 360 -13.00 -16.47 30.56
CA PHE A 360 -11.60 -16.54 30.15
C PHE A 360 -10.66 -16.52 31.36
N ARG A 361 -9.64 -17.37 31.31
CA ARG A 361 -8.52 -17.44 32.26
C ARG A 361 -7.21 -17.13 31.56
N ARG A 362 -6.34 -16.35 32.18
CA ARG A 362 -5.01 -16.04 31.62
C ARG A 362 -4.10 -17.26 31.71
N LYS A 363 -3.52 -17.66 30.59
CA LYS A 363 -2.56 -18.77 30.47
C LYS A 363 -1.12 -18.30 30.58
N SER A 364 -0.79 -17.20 29.90
CA SER A 364 0.55 -16.60 29.98
C SER A 364 0.50 -15.10 29.72
N HIS A 365 1.59 -14.42 30.09
CA HIS A 365 1.87 -13.02 29.78
C HIS A 365 3.38 -12.74 29.71
N THR A 366 4.17 -13.82 29.64
CA THR A 366 5.63 -13.84 29.57
C THR A 366 6.05 -15.14 28.86
N PRO A 367 7.17 -15.16 28.12
CA PRO A 367 7.98 -14.00 27.70
C PRO A 367 7.20 -13.07 26.75
N ASN A 368 7.76 -11.92 26.35
CA ASN A 368 7.11 -11.06 25.36
C ASN A 368 7.16 -11.70 23.96
N ILE A 369 6.04 -12.28 23.54
CA ILE A 369 5.88 -12.96 22.25
C ILE A 369 5.45 -12.04 21.09
N LEU A 370 5.30 -10.74 21.36
CA LEU A 370 4.87 -9.75 20.35
C LEU A 370 6.03 -8.82 19.91
N GLY A 371 7.22 -9.00 20.48
CA GLY A 371 8.41 -8.16 20.28
C GLY A 371 9.43 -8.74 19.30
N TRP A 372 10.59 -8.07 19.21
CA TRP A 372 11.64 -8.36 18.22
C TRP A 372 12.64 -9.41 18.65
N LYS A 373 12.92 -9.51 19.94
CA LYS A 373 13.94 -10.42 20.48
C LYS A 373 13.41 -11.84 20.57
N GLN A 374 14.29 -12.78 20.25
CA GLN A 374 13.99 -14.22 20.23
C GLN A 374 13.82 -14.84 21.61
N ASP A 375 14.33 -14.19 22.65
CA ASP A 375 14.16 -14.60 24.04
C ASP A 375 12.93 -13.92 24.69
N GLY A 376 12.26 -13.02 23.96
CA GLY A 376 11.14 -12.20 24.45
C GLY A 376 11.50 -11.34 25.66
N SER A 377 12.77 -10.96 25.81
CA SER A 377 13.25 -10.09 26.89
C SER A 377 13.00 -8.59 26.64
N ASP A 378 12.55 -8.22 25.44
CA ASP A 378 12.19 -6.84 25.15
C ASP A 378 10.78 -6.49 25.65
N ALA A 379 10.55 -5.20 25.85
CA ALA A 379 9.31 -4.66 26.40
C ALA A 379 8.48 -3.92 25.34
N GLY A 380 8.69 -4.17 24.04
CA GLY A 380 7.98 -3.48 22.96
C GLY A 380 7.20 -4.42 22.05
N ASN A 381 6.21 -3.89 21.33
CA ASN A 381 5.41 -4.63 20.37
C ASN A 381 4.90 -3.69 19.27
N GLN A 382 4.11 -4.24 18.36
CA GLN A 382 3.37 -3.48 17.37
C GLN A 382 1.91 -3.93 17.29
N TYR A 383 1.31 -4.31 18.43
CA TYR A 383 0.00 -5.00 18.51
C TYR A 383 -1.13 -4.37 17.68
N SER A 384 -1.12 -3.05 17.54
CA SER A 384 -2.15 -2.33 16.79
C SER A 384 -2.01 -2.48 15.26
N TYR A 385 -0.80 -2.78 14.81
CA TYR A 385 -0.41 -2.92 13.41
C TYR A 385 -0.35 -4.41 13.02
N ASP A 386 0.34 -5.24 13.79
CA ASP A 386 0.45 -6.69 13.59
C ASP A 386 -0.07 -7.45 14.82
N LEU A 387 -1.01 -8.38 14.59
CA LEU A 387 -1.48 -9.32 15.61
C LEU A 387 -2.23 -10.48 14.94
N ALA A 388 -1.62 -11.66 14.92
CA ALA A 388 -2.20 -12.86 14.32
C ALA A 388 -2.18 -14.05 15.30
N LEU A 389 -3.22 -14.88 15.28
CA LEU A 389 -3.34 -16.07 16.12
C LEU A 389 -4.02 -17.19 15.31
N ALA A 390 -3.45 -18.40 15.35
CA ALA A 390 -4.07 -19.59 14.76
C ALA A 390 -3.87 -20.82 15.66
N VAL A 391 -4.90 -21.67 15.75
CA VAL A 391 -4.86 -22.91 16.54
C VAL A 391 -4.93 -24.09 15.58
N ASN A 392 -4.18 -25.16 15.88
CA ASN A 392 -4.09 -26.32 15.02
C ASN A 392 -5.47 -27.01 14.91
N PRO A 393 -5.98 -27.28 13.69
CA PRO A 393 -7.30 -27.88 13.49
C PRO A 393 -7.43 -29.34 13.96
N LYS A 394 -6.31 -30.02 14.21
CA LYS A 394 -6.26 -31.41 14.67
C LYS A 394 -5.89 -31.57 16.14
N ASP A 395 -5.37 -30.51 16.77
CA ASP A 395 -4.91 -30.54 18.16
C ASP A 395 -5.10 -29.17 18.83
N GLY A 396 -6.06 -29.06 19.74
CA GLY A 396 -6.34 -27.80 20.43
C GLY A 396 -5.27 -27.36 21.42
N SER A 397 -4.29 -28.20 21.77
CA SER A 397 -3.18 -27.74 22.61
C SER A 397 -2.14 -26.94 21.82
N LYS A 398 -2.12 -27.09 20.49
CA LYS A 398 -1.11 -26.52 19.61
C LYS A 398 -1.58 -25.25 18.92
N MET A 399 -0.79 -24.20 19.00
CA MET A 399 -1.10 -22.91 18.39
C MET A 399 0.15 -22.17 17.95
N ILE A 400 -0.09 -21.17 17.10
CA ILE A 400 0.92 -20.25 16.63
C ILE A 400 0.37 -18.82 16.70
N THR A 401 1.24 -17.89 17.05
CA THR A 401 0.96 -16.46 17.10
C THR A 401 2.00 -15.71 16.30
N GLY A 402 1.60 -14.55 15.79
CA GLY A 402 2.44 -13.61 15.06
C GLY A 402 2.27 -12.19 15.60
N GLY A 403 3.39 -11.50 15.79
CA GLY A 403 3.50 -10.06 15.90
C GLY A 403 4.66 -9.67 14.99
N VAL A 404 5.82 -9.35 15.57
CA VAL A 404 7.06 -9.27 14.77
C VAL A 404 7.57 -10.65 14.34
N ASN A 405 7.61 -11.61 15.27
CA ASN A 405 8.06 -12.99 15.03
C ASN A 405 6.88 -13.97 15.18
N CYS A 406 7.04 -15.17 14.62
CA CYS A 406 6.17 -16.31 14.89
C CYS A 406 6.64 -17.09 16.12
N TRP A 407 5.70 -17.37 17.02
CA TRP A 407 5.91 -18.21 18.21
C TRP A 407 4.87 -19.31 18.27
N THR A 408 5.26 -20.51 18.72
CA THR A 408 4.33 -21.63 18.90
C THR A 408 4.21 -22.03 20.36
N SER A 409 3.05 -22.58 20.71
CA SER A 409 2.82 -23.26 21.97
C SER A 409 2.24 -24.65 21.71
N ASP A 410 2.65 -25.64 22.50
CA ASP A 410 2.11 -27.01 22.47
C ASP A 410 1.23 -27.33 23.69
N ASN A 411 1.00 -26.35 24.58
CA ASN A 411 0.30 -26.50 25.85
C ASN A 411 -0.73 -25.38 26.11
N GLU A 412 -1.53 -25.07 25.10
CA GLU A 412 -2.64 -24.12 25.18
C GLU A 412 -2.21 -22.69 25.50
N GLY A 413 -1.01 -22.31 25.07
CA GLY A 413 -0.48 -20.96 25.24
C GLY A 413 0.09 -20.67 26.62
N ALA A 414 0.32 -21.69 27.45
CA ALA A 414 1.00 -21.53 28.73
C ALA A 414 2.49 -21.21 28.54
N ASP A 415 3.17 -21.95 27.66
CA ASP A 415 4.58 -21.75 27.29
C ASP A 415 4.73 -21.50 25.79
N TRP A 416 5.78 -20.75 25.41
CA TRP A 416 5.99 -20.30 24.04
C TRP A 416 7.43 -20.53 23.57
N THR A 417 7.57 -20.99 22.33
CA THR A 417 8.85 -21.19 21.65
C THR A 417 8.89 -20.35 20.38
N VAL A 418 9.93 -19.53 20.22
CA VAL A 418 10.14 -18.74 19.00
C VAL A 418 10.46 -19.67 17.83
N ARG A 419 9.84 -19.43 16.67
CA ARG A 419 10.07 -20.23 15.46
C ARG A 419 10.78 -19.49 14.35
N THR A 420 10.66 -18.17 14.32
CA THR A 420 11.26 -17.35 13.28
C THR A 420 12.26 -16.35 13.82
N ASP A 421 13.26 -16.04 13.00
CA ASP A 421 14.13 -14.87 13.17
C ASP A 421 13.93 -13.92 12.00
N TRP A 422 13.22 -12.82 12.23
CA TRP A 422 12.92 -11.84 11.19
C TRP A 422 14.16 -11.17 10.54
N TYR A 423 15.34 -11.28 11.15
CA TYR A 423 16.57 -10.65 10.68
C TYR A 423 17.56 -11.62 10.03
N ARG A 424 17.49 -12.92 10.36
CA ARG A 424 18.48 -13.93 9.96
C ARG A 424 18.07 -14.78 8.75
N ALA A 425 17.45 -14.14 7.76
CA ALA A 425 16.97 -14.78 6.53
C ALA A 425 18.06 -15.63 5.83
N ARG A 426 19.31 -15.15 5.84
CA ARG A 426 20.46 -15.83 5.20
C ARG A 426 20.93 -17.07 5.95
N THR A 427 20.94 -17.04 7.28
CA THR A 427 21.58 -18.08 8.12
C THR A 427 20.59 -19.14 8.57
N THR A 428 19.30 -18.83 8.62
CA THR A 428 18.24 -19.77 9.03
C THR A 428 17.01 -19.67 8.12
N PRO A 429 17.14 -19.91 6.80
CA PRO A 429 16.08 -19.65 5.82
C PRO A 429 14.81 -20.48 6.05
N LYS A 430 14.92 -21.68 6.63
CA LYS A 430 13.75 -22.51 7.00
C LYS A 430 13.00 -21.96 8.22
N ASN A 431 13.66 -21.17 9.05
CA ASN A 431 13.12 -20.53 10.24
C ASN A 431 12.97 -19.01 10.01
N TYR A 432 12.56 -18.65 8.80
CA TYR A 432 12.41 -17.27 8.39
C TYR A 432 11.02 -17.02 7.81
N THR A 433 10.35 -16.03 8.39
CA THR A 433 9.37 -15.18 7.73
C THR A 433 9.88 -13.75 7.86
N HIS A 434 9.46 -12.86 6.96
CA HIS A 434 9.68 -11.44 7.22
C HIS A 434 8.94 -11.02 8.50
N ALA A 435 9.44 -9.97 9.15
CA ALA A 435 8.80 -9.34 10.30
C ALA A 435 7.35 -8.94 10.00
N ASP A 436 6.59 -8.74 11.07
CA ASP A 436 5.28 -8.10 11.11
C ASP A 436 4.22 -8.96 10.42
N ILE A 437 3.60 -9.85 11.21
CA ILE A 437 2.71 -10.93 10.79
C ILE A 437 1.26 -10.46 10.89
N HIS A 438 0.61 -10.38 9.73
CA HIS A 438 -0.76 -9.87 9.58
C HIS A 438 -1.81 -10.98 9.48
N ALA A 439 -1.41 -12.16 9.00
CA ALA A 439 -2.33 -13.29 8.84
C ALA A 439 -1.64 -14.61 9.18
N LEU A 440 -2.33 -15.46 9.94
CA LEU A 440 -1.98 -16.86 10.19
C LEU A 440 -3.26 -17.68 10.05
N GLU A 441 -3.32 -18.57 9.06
CA GLU A 441 -4.55 -19.31 8.75
C GLU A 441 -4.24 -20.77 8.39
N TYR A 442 -4.99 -21.72 8.96
CA TYR A 442 -4.89 -23.12 8.61
C TYR A 442 -5.92 -23.50 7.55
N PHE A 443 -5.46 -24.04 6.43
CA PHE A 443 -6.33 -24.51 5.36
C PHE A 443 -6.18 -26.01 5.12
N ARG A 444 -7.32 -26.70 5.02
CA ARG A 444 -7.38 -28.14 4.74
C ARG A 444 -6.95 -28.41 3.29
N GLN A 445 -6.03 -29.35 3.12
CA GLN A 445 -5.51 -29.79 1.83
C GLN A 445 -6.32 -30.98 1.28
N LYS A 446 -6.15 -31.30 -0.01
CA LYS A 446 -6.91 -32.40 -0.67
C LYS A 446 -6.70 -33.76 0.00
N ASN A 447 -5.50 -34.03 0.51
CA ASN A 447 -5.15 -35.25 1.22
C ASN A 447 -5.64 -35.27 2.69
N GLY A 448 -6.39 -34.25 3.14
CA GLY A 448 -6.86 -34.13 4.51
C GLY A 448 -5.81 -33.68 5.53
N SER A 449 -4.60 -33.31 5.10
CA SER A 449 -3.67 -32.54 5.95
C SER A 449 -4.14 -31.09 6.07
N TYR A 450 -3.51 -30.34 6.97
CA TYR A 450 -3.67 -28.89 7.04
C TYR A 450 -2.32 -28.25 6.77
N ARG A 451 -2.34 -27.12 6.07
CA ARG A 451 -1.18 -26.28 5.83
C ARG A 451 -1.45 -24.92 6.45
N LEU A 452 -0.44 -24.37 7.10
CA LEU A 452 -0.46 -23.04 7.69
C LEU A 452 0.02 -22.02 6.66
N PHE A 453 -0.73 -20.94 6.51
CA PHE A 453 -0.48 -19.84 5.59
C PHE A 453 -0.17 -18.60 6.42
N CYS A 454 0.83 -17.83 5.99
CA CYS A 454 1.31 -16.64 6.70
C CYS A 454 1.43 -15.46 5.74
N GLY A 455 0.79 -14.33 6.08
CA GLY A 455 1.00 -13.03 5.45
C GLY A 455 1.81 -12.11 6.35
N SER A 456 2.83 -11.47 5.81
CA SER A 456 3.66 -10.49 6.55
C SER A 456 4.08 -9.30 5.68
N ASP A 457 4.81 -8.34 6.25
CA ASP A 457 5.31 -7.14 5.54
C ASP A 457 6.28 -7.44 4.38
N GLY A 458 6.81 -8.67 4.34
CA GLY A 458 7.70 -9.13 3.27
C GLY A 458 7.05 -10.07 2.25
N GLY A 459 5.82 -10.55 2.49
CA GLY A 459 5.07 -11.31 1.50
C GLY A 459 4.30 -12.49 2.08
N PHE A 460 4.29 -13.60 1.35
CA PHE A 460 3.48 -14.79 1.61
C PHE A 460 4.34 -16.03 1.86
N TYR A 461 4.06 -16.73 2.96
CA TYR A 461 4.80 -17.89 3.43
C TYR A 461 3.85 -19.05 3.75
N VAL A 462 4.35 -20.28 3.63
CA VAL A 462 3.60 -21.49 3.98
C VAL A 462 4.41 -22.42 4.86
N SER A 463 3.73 -23.16 5.72
CA SER A 463 4.31 -24.20 6.58
C SER A 463 3.43 -25.46 6.58
N ASP A 464 4.07 -26.62 6.41
CA ASP A 464 3.43 -27.94 6.43
C ASP A 464 3.56 -28.66 7.79
N ASP A 465 4.29 -28.07 8.74
CA ASP A 465 4.63 -28.66 10.04
C ASP A 465 4.17 -27.78 11.23
N GLY A 466 3.18 -26.93 11.01
CA GLY A 466 2.58 -26.09 12.05
C GLY A 466 3.45 -24.91 12.48
N GLY A 467 4.33 -24.42 11.59
CA GLY A 467 5.14 -23.22 11.78
C GLY A 467 6.58 -23.49 12.22
N HIS A 468 7.05 -24.73 12.21
CA HIS A 468 8.45 -25.06 12.54
C HIS A 468 9.38 -24.74 11.37
N THR A 469 8.93 -24.99 10.15
CA THR A 469 9.63 -24.59 8.92
C THR A 469 8.71 -23.83 7.96
N TRP A 470 9.30 -22.90 7.23
CA TRP A 470 8.60 -21.97 6.34
C TRP A 470 9.18 -21.98 4.92
N GLN A 471 8.29 -21.81 3.94
CA GLN A 471 8.64 -21.62 2.54
C GLN A 471 8.12 -20.26 2.07
N ASN A 472 8.99 -19.44 1.49
CA ASN A 472 8.59 -18.17 0.88
C ASN A 472 7.95 -18.44 -0.49
N LYS A 473 6.68 -18.09 -0.64
CA LYS A 473 5.85 -18.26 -1.85
C LYS A 473 5.51 -16.92 -2.51
N SER A 474 6.32 -15.88 -2.27
CA SER A 474 6.08 -14.52 -2.76
C SER A 474 6.54 -14.27 -4.20
N LYS A 475 7.30 -15.20 -4.80
CA LYS A 475 7.79 -15.06 -6.17
C LYS A 475 6.63 -14.97 -7.16
N GLY A 476 6.62 -13.90 -7.95
CA GLY A 476 5.57 -13.54 -8.90
C GLY A 476 4.71 -12.35 -8.44
N LEU A 477 4.67 -12.04 -7.14
CA LEU A 477 3.93 -10.89 -6.61
C LEU A 477 4.67 -9.58 -6.93
N ALA A 478 3.93 -8.58 -7.41
CA ALA A 478 4.43 -7.23 -7.65
C ALA A 478 3.72 -6.24 -6.72
N ILE A 479 4.08 -6.27 -5.43
CA ILE A 479 3.32 -5.61 -4.35
C ILE A 479 4.10 -4.54 -3.59
N SER A 480 5.29 -4.16 -4.07
CA SER A 480 6.17 -3.24 -3.36
C SER A 480 5.64 -1.80 -3.35
N GLN A 481 5.73 -1.16 -2.19
CA GLN A 481 5.38 0.25 -1.97
C GLN A 481 6.63 1.13 -2.11
N VAL A 482 6.90 1.59 -3.33
CA VAL A 482 8.12 2.34 -3.67
C VAL A 482 7.94 3.84 -3.36
N TYR A 483 8.83 4.41 -2.53
CA TYR A 483 8.83 5.85 -2.26
C TYR A 483 9.55 6.65 -3.35
N HIS A 484 10.73 6.19 -3.75
CA HIS A 484 11.62 6.89 -4.67
C HIS A 484 12.60 5.90 -5.32
N PHE A 485 13.16 6.27 -6.49
CA PHE A 485 14.21 5.49 -7.15
C PHE A 485 15.23 6.38 -7.87
N SER A 486 16.42 5.81 -8.09
CA SER A 486 17.50 6.38 -8.88
C SER A 486 17.98 5.37 -9.94
N LEU A 487 18.11 5.84 -11.18
CA LEU A 487 18.56 5.03 -12.31
C LEU A 487 20.08 5.11 -12.41
N HIS A 488 20.75 3.96 -12.47
CA HIS A 488 22.19 3.94 -12.71
C HIS A 488 22.50 4.50 -14.10
N PRO A 489 23.46 5.42 -14.28
CA PRO A 489 23.71 6.07 -15.57
C PRO A 489 24.20 5.09 -16.64
N LYS A 490 25.11 4.17 -16.27
CA LYS A 490 25.88 3.35 -17.21
C LYS A 490 25.39 1.90 -17.39
N ASN A 491 24.46 1.41 -16.57
CA ASN A 491 23.98 0.02 -16.63
C ASN A 491 22.50 -0.05 -16.27
N HIS A 492 21.99 -1.28 -16.09
CA HIS A 492 20.58 -1.58 -15.87
C HIS A 492 20.17 -1.63 -14.39
N ASN A 493 21.01 -1.16 -13.47
CA ASN A 493 20.65 -1.12 -12.05
C ASN A 493 19.72 0.06 -11.75
N ILE A 494 18.76 -0.19 -10.87
CA ILE A 494 17.84 0.79 -10.30
C ILE A 494 17.93 0.66 -8.80
N LEU A 495 18.37 1.72 -8.12
CA LEU A 495 18.34 1.83 -6.66
C LEU A 495 16.98 2.39 -6.26
N TYR A 496 16.31 1.83 -5.25
CA TYR A 496 14.98 2.28 -4.87
C TYR A 496 14.67 1.98 -3.40
N GLY A 497 13.92 2.88 -2.77
CA GLY A 497 13.47 2.76 -1.39
C GLY A 497 12.06 2.19 -1.27
N LEU A 498 11.88 1.24 -0.36
CA LEU A 498 10.61 0.60 -0.06
C LEU A 498 10.14 0.85 1.37
N GLN A 499 8.83 0.90 1.55
CA GLN A 499 8.23 0.70 2.87
C GLN A 499 8.52 -0.72 3.39
N ASP A 500 8.91 -0.82 4.65
CA ASP A 500 9.18 -2.01 5.47
C ASP A 500 10.32 -2.94 4.97
N ASN A 501 10.70 -2.82 3.69
CA ASN A 501 11.58 -3.75 2.97
C ASN A 501 12.95 -3.14 2.61
N GLY A 502 13.26 -1.95 3.13
CA GLY A 502 14.54 -1.28 3.02
C GLY A 502 14.81 -0.63 1.66
N THR A 503 16.06 -0.25 1.45
CA THR A 503 16.55 0.20 0.15
C THR A 503 17.18 -0.96 -0.59
N ASN A 504 16.84 -1.11 -1.85
CA ASN A 504 17.22 -2.24 -2.69
C ASN A 504 17.81 -1.78 -4.02
N VAL A 505 18.64 -2.62 -4.62
CA VAL A 505 19.04 -2.48 -6.02
C VAL A 505 18.43 -3.60 -6.85
N TYR A 506 17.77 -3.21 -7.93
CA TYR A 506 17.15 -4.11 -8.90
C TYR A 506 17.85 -3.98 -10.25
N ASN A 507 18.25 -5.10 -10.84
CA ASN A 507 18.81 -5.10 -12.18
C ASN A 507 17.74 -5.46 -13.21
N GLU A 508 17.44 -4.51 -14.09
CA GLU A 508 16.32 -4.61 -15.04
C GLU A 508 16.44 -5.78 -16.02
N TYR A 509 17.67 -6.15 -16.40
CA TYR A 509 17.95 -7.21 -17.38
C TYR A 509 17.95 -8.60 -16.73
N SER A 510 18.79 -8.78 -15.70
CA SER A 510 18.91 -10.07 -15.01
C SER A 510 17.75 -10.37 -14.06
N LYS A 511 16.89 -9.37 -13.78
CA LYS A 511 15.77 -9.45 -12.84
C LYS A 511 16.17 -9.76 -11.40
N LYS A 512 17.46 -9.61 -11.06
CA LYS A 512 18.00 -9.85 -9.71
C LYS A 512 17.77 -8.67 -8.78
N LEU A 513 17.47 -8.99 -7.53
CA LEU A 513 17.24 -8.07 -6.43
C LEU A 513 18.35 -8.22 -5.38
N ARG A 514 18.81 -7.12 -4.79
CA ARG A 514 19.71 -7.16 -3.63
C ARG A 514 19.38 -6.03 -2.66
N GLN A 515 19.18 -6.36 -1.39
CA GLN A 515 19.01 -5.35 -0.35
C GLN A 515 20.35 -4.68 -0.03
N VAL A 516 20.34 -3.34 0.06
CA VAL A 516 21.54 -2.54 0.33
C VAL A 516 21.50 -1.90 1.73
N ALA A 517 20.32 -1.48 2.18
CA ALA A 517 20.03 -0.99 3.54
C ALA A 517 18.66 -1.51 4.01
N GLY A 518 18.50 -1.79 5.31
CA GLY A 518 17.25 -2.30 5.90
C GLY A 518 16.34 -1.21 6.47
N GLY A 519 15.23 -1.60 7.12
CA GLY A 519 14.24 -0.68 7.68
C GLY A 519 13.30 -0.09 6.61
N ASP A 520 12.82 1.14 6.80
CA ASP A 520 12.14 1.89 5.75
C ASP A 520 13.18 2.54 4.82
N GLY A 521 13.22 2.14 3.55
CA GLY A 521 14.05 2.78 2.53
C GLY A 521 13.30 3.94 1.88
N LEU A 522 13.82 5.15 1.98
CA LEU A 522 13.12 6.35 1.53
C LEU A 522 13.71 6.91 0.22
N MET A 523 14.39 8.06 0.27
CA MET A 523 15.02 8.67 -0.89
C MET A 523 16.38 8.04 -1.17
N CYS A 524 16.74 7.93 -2.45
CA CYS A 524 18.00 7.31 -2.86
C CYS A 524 18.56 7.95 -4.13
N HIS A 525 19.88 8.04 -4.24
CA HIS A 525 20.55 8.65 -5.39
C HIS A 525 21.83 7.90 -5.74
N ILE A 526 22.05 7.67 -7.03
CA ILE A 526 23.33 7.21 -7.59
C ILE A 526 23.99 8.44 -8.22
N ASP A 527 25.25 8.71 -7.90
CA ASP A 527 26.02 9.75 -8.56
C ASP A 527 26.19 9.42 -10.06
N PRO A 528 25.76 10.31 -10.96
CA PRO A 528 25.77 10.01 -12.39
C PRO A 528 27.18 10.08 -13.01
N ALA A 529 28.14 10.75 -12.37
CA ALA A 529 29.53 10.86 -12.82
C ALA A 529 30.41 9.76 -12.20
N ASN A 530 30.28 9.51 -10.90
CA ASN A 530 30.99 8.45 -10.19
C ASN A 530 30.03 7.39 -9.64
N THR A 531 29.85 6.31 -10.41
CA THR A 531 28.91 5.23 -10.09
C THR A 531 29.29 4.38 -8.86
N HIS A 532 30.39 4.69 -8.18
CA HIS A 532 30.71 4.12 -6.87
C HIS A 532 30.08 4.90 -5.71
N ILE A 533 29.62 6.13 -5.93
CA ILE A 533 29.03 7.00 -4.91
C ILE A 533 27.51 6.89 -4.93
N TRP A 534 26.93 6.29 -3.88
CA TRP A 534 25.49 6.11 -3.74
C TRP A 534 25.02 6.72 -2.43
N TYR A 535 23.77 7.14 -2.39
CA TYR A 535 23.12 7.71 -1.20
C TYR A 535 21.79 7.01 -0.95
N VAL A 536 21.50 6.75 0.31
CA VAL A 536 20.24 6.18 0.79
C VAL A 536 19.80 6.92 2.04
N SER A 537 18.50 6.97 2.30
CA SER A 537 17.98 7.58 3.51
C SER A 537 16.99 6.68 4.24
N ASN A 538 16.99 6.83 5.57
CA ASN A 538 15.99 6.28 6.48
C ASN A 538 15.03 7.41 6.91
N PRO A 539 13.95 7.08 7.65
CA PRO A 539 13.04 8.08 8.18
C PRO A 539 13.71 9.21 8.97
N ASN A 540 13.09 10.37 8.92
CA ASN A 540 13.46 11.57 9.70
C ASN A 540 14.84 12.15 9.35
N GLY A 541 15.33 11.87 8.14
CA GLY A 541 16.45 12.61 7.55
C GLY A 541 17.84 12.07 7.85
N GLU A 542 17.94 10.80 8.28
CA GLU A 542 19.23 10.12 8.26
C GLU A 542 19.61 9.77 6.83
N ILE A 543 20.76 10.27 6.37
CA ILE A 543 21.26 10.04 5.01
C ILE A 543 22.64 9.41 5.10
N TYR A 544 22.82 8.30 4.40
CA TYR A 544 24.07 7.53 4.39
C TYR A 544 24.66 7.50 2.98
N GLN A 545 25.98 7.63 2.90
CA GLN A 545 26.75 7.54 1.67
C GLN A 545 27.52 6.21 1.60
N SER A 546 27.55 5.64 0.40
CA SER A 546 28.45 4.58 -0.03
C SER A 546 29.49 5.14 -1.00
N THR A 547 30.72 4.64 -0.93
CA THR A 547 31.82 4.97 -1.87
C THR A 547 32.29 3.74 -2.66
N ASN A 548 31.58 2.60 -2.56
CA ASN A 548 31.96 1.32 -3.16
C ASN A 548 30.85 0.67 -3.99
N GLY A 549 29.95 1.49 -4.56
CA GLY A 549 28.86 1.03 -5.42
C GLY A 549 27.73 0.36 -4.64
N GLY A 550 27.45 0.84 -3.43
CA GLY A 550 26.36 0.33 -2.59
C GLY A 550 26.62 -1.06 -2.01
N LYS A 551 27.88 -1.44 -1.79
CA LYS A 551 28.22 -2.65 -1.01
C LYS A 551 28.05 -2.37 0.49
N THR A 552 28.51 -1.21 0.96
CA THR A 552 28.35 -0.73 2.34
C THR A 552 28.00 0.76 2.38
N PHE A 553 27.38 1.21 3.48
CA PHE A 553 26.96 2.60 3.71
C PHE A 553 27.46 3.10 5.09
N PRO A 554 28.78 3.25 5.31
CA PRO A 554 29.33 3.58 6.63
C PRO A 554 29.17 5.06 7.01
N ASN A 555 28.96 5.95 6.04
CA ASN A 555 29.09 7.40 6.25
C ASN A 555 27.73 8.06 6.44
N LYS A 556 27.32 8.38 7.67
CA LYS A 556 26.14 9.22 7.94
C LYS A 556 26.46 10.69 7.63
N ILE A 557 25.96 11.20 6.50
CA ILE A 557 26.29 12.55 6.00
C ILE A 557 25.34 13.64 6.52
N SER A 558 24.23 13.24 7.11
CA SER A 558 23.21 14.13 7.69
C SER A 558 23.65 14.80 9.00
N GLY A 559 24.77 14.38 9.60
CA GLY A 559 25.12 14.75 10.97
C GLY A 559 24.00 14.38 11.96
N ASN A 560 23.74 15.27 12.91
CA ASN A 560 22.70 15.10 13.95
C ASN A 560 21.38 15.83 13.59
N HIS A 561 21.16 16.19 12.32
CA HIS A 561 19.93 16.87 11.92
C HIS A 561 18.76 15.89 11.80
N GLU A 562 17.61 16.28 12.35
CA GLU A 562 16.31 15.62 12.12
C GLU A 562 15.52 16.43 11.10
N GLY A 563 14.84 15.73 10.18
CA GLY A 563 14.00 16.35 9.14
C GLY A 563 12.66 15.67 8.99
N ALA A 564 11.95 15.99 7.90
CA ALA A 564 10.67 15.38 7.58
C ALA A 564 10.80 13.85 7.47
N TRP A 565 9.69 13.13 7.69
CA TRP A 565 9.63 11.67 7.49
C TRP A 565 10.31 11.26 6.18
N LEU A 566 9.86 11.86 5.05
CA LEU A 566 10.54 11.81 3.75
C LEU A 566 11.39 13.09 3.57
N THR A 567 12.59 13.11 4.15
CA THR A 567 13.50 14.26 4.06
C THR A 567 14.05 14.41 2.63
N PRO A 568 13.85 15.56 1.96
CA PRO A 568 14.32 15.79 0.61
C PRO A 568 15.84 16.03 0.57
N TYR A 569 16.51 15.38 -0.37
CA TYR A 569 17.87 15.70 -0.78
C TYR A 569 18.06 15.46 -2.28
N ILE A 570 19.00 16.19 -2.89
CA ILE A 570 19.33 16.08 -4.31
C ILE A 570 20.84 16.22 -4.52
N LEU A 571 21.36 15.55 -5.55
CA LEU A 571 22.70 15.84 -6.04
C LEU A 571 22.68 17.16 -6.82
N ASN A 572 23.66 18.03 -6.58
CA ASN A 572 23.78 19.27 -7.33
C ASN A 572 24.06 18.95 -8.82
N PRO A 573 23.15 19.30 -9.76
CA PRO A 573 23.29 18.95 -11.17
C PRO A 573 24.49 19.62 -11.86
N ARG A 574 25.09 20.65 -11.25
CA ARG A 574 26.31 21.31 -11.74
C ARG A 574 27.59 20.63 -11.24
N ASP A 575 27.56 20.09 -10.03
CA ASP A 575 28.71 19.45 -9.38
C ASP A 575 28.21 18.36 -8.44
N HIS A 576 28.12 17.12 -8.90
CA HIS A 576 27.54 16.01 -8.14
C HIS A 576 28.30 15.66 -6.86
N ARG A 577 29.49 16.24 -6.66
CA ARG A 577 30.19 16.16 -5.37
C ARG A 577 29.47 16.92 -4.26
N GLN A 578 28.53 17.80 -4.60
CA GLN A 578 27.69 18.54 -3.67
C GLN A 578 26.31 17.91 -3.56
N VAL A 579 25.84 17.70 -2.33
CA VAL A 579 24.49 17.20 -2.03
C VAL A 579 23.73 18.28 -1.26
N TYR A 580 22.61 18.74 -1.81
CA TYR A 580 21.69 19.64 -1.11
C TYR A 580 20.71 18.83 -0.28
N MET A 581 20.52 19.20 0.99
CA MET A 581 19.68 18.48 1.95
C MET A 581 18.75 19.46 2.68
N GLY A 582 17.48 19.10 2.80
CA GLY A 582 16.44 19.96 3.35
C GLY A 582 16.02 19.53 4.74
N TYR A 583 16.33 20.33 5.75
CA TYR A 583 15.83 20.21 7.12
C TYR A 583 14.99 21.46 7.43
N LYS A 584 15.00 21.98 8.67
CA LYS A 584 14.50 23.35 8.95
C LYS A 584 15.27 24.46 8.21
N SER A 585 16.44 24.12 7.68
CA SER A 585 17.25 24.98 6.80
C SER A 585 17.78 24.16 5.63
N LEU A 586 18.25 24.85 4.59
CA LEU A 586 18.95 24.21 3.49
C LEU A 586 20.42 23.97 3.89
N TYR A 587 20.90 22.77 3.65
CA TYR A 587 22.29 22.38 3.87
C TYR A 587 22.93 21.89 2.56
N ARG A 588 24.26 21.95 2.51
CA ARG A 588 25.07 21.37 1.44
C ARG A 588 26.20 20.54 2.02
N TYR A 589 26.25 19.27 1.64
CA TYR A 589 27.33 18.35 1.95
C TYR A 589 28.34 18.31 0.80
N GLU A 590 29.63 18.41 1.10
CA GLU A 590 30.74 18.27 0.17
C GLU A 590 31.33 16.86 0.27
N SER A 591 31.03 16.00 -0.69
CA SER A 591 31.50 14.60 -0.67
C SER A 591 33.02 14.43 -0.72
N SER A 592 33.75 15.42 -1.25
CA SER A 592 35.22 15.37 -1.32
C SER A 592 35.90 15.67 0.00
N SER A 593 35.30 16.52 0.85
CA SER A 593 35.88 16.92 2.15
C SER A 593 35.11 16.36 3.35
N GLY A 594 33.93 15.79 3.13
CA GLY A 594 33.03 15.33 4.20
C GLY A 594 32.35 16.47 4.97
N VAL A 595 32.45 17.72 4.50
CA VAL A 595 31.96 18.90 5.23
C VAL A 595 30.47 19.13 4.94
N LEU A 596 29.67 19.24 6.00
CA LEU A 596 28.28 19.69 5.95
C LEU A 596 28.18 21.18 6.30
N LYS A 597 27.63 21.99 5.39
CA LYS A 597 27.45 23.43 5.57
C LYS A 597 25.98 23.84 5.57
N LYS A 598 25.56 24.59 6.59
CA LYS A 598 24.27 25.28 6.63
C LYS A 598 24.30 26.46 5.63
N LEU A 599 23.36 26.51 4.71
CA LEU A 599 23.30 27.52 3.63
C LEU A 599 22.32 28.67 3.91
N THR A 600 21.30 28.42 4.72
CA THR A 600 20.24 29.39 5.04
C THR A 600 20.01 29.45 6.54
N LYS A 601 19.43 30.54 7.02
CA LYS A 601 18.82 30.55 8.35
C LYS A 601 17.57 29.66 8.38
N GLU A 602 17.06 29.44 9.58
CA GLU A 602 15.74 28.83 9.76
C GLU A 602 14.68 29.87 9.42
N ILE A 603 13.93 29.61 8.35
CA ILE A 603 12.85 30.48 7.87
C ILE A 603 11.51 30.09 8.52
N SER A 604 11.40 28.82 8.93
CA SER A 604 10.25 28.26 9.65
C SER A 604 10.71 27.18 10.62
N ASP A 605 9.85 26.89 11.58
CA ASP A 605 9.88 25.73 12.47
C ASP A 605 9.50 24.39 11.79
N GLU A 606 8.88 24.43 10.61
CA GLU A 606 8.56 23.25 9.78
C GLU A 606 9.75 22.81 8.92
N ASP A 607 9.85 21.52 8.64
CA ASP A 607 10.88 20.97 7.77
C ASP A 607 10.65 21.34 6.29
N ILE A 608 11.75 21.44 5.53
CA ILE A 608 11.70 21.44 4.07
C ILE A 608 11.15 20.09 3.59
N THR A 609 10.17 20.12 2.68
CA THR A 609 9.42 18.93 2.25
C THR A 609 9.67 18.53 0.80
N TYR A 610 10.34 19.39 0.01
CA TYR A 610 10.75 19.10 -1.36
C TYR A 610 11.97 19.94 -1.74
N LEU A 611 12.85 19.38 -2.58
CA LEU A 611 14.02 20.05 -3.16
C LEU A 611 14.13 19.77 -4.66
N THR A 612 14.51 20.80 -5.42
CA THR A 612 15.01 20.67 -6.80
C THR A 612 16.06 21.75 -7.09
N ALA A 613 16.87 21.57 -8.13
CA ALA A 613 17.86 22.55 -8.55
C ALA A 613 17.86 22.70 -10.07
N LEU A 614 18.09 23.92 -10.53
CA LEU A 614 18.17 24.21 -11.96
C LEU A 614 19.56 23.85 -12.50
N SER A 615 19.59 22.93 -13.47
CA SER A 615 20.83 22.47 -14.09
C SER A 615 21.67 23.62 -14.66
N GLY A 616 22.99 23.56 -14.49
CA GLY A 616 23.94 24.58 -14.95
C GLY A 616 24.00 25.86 -14.12
N THR A 617 23.13 26.04 -13.12
CA THR A 617 23.08 27.27 -12.30
C THR A 617 23.40 27.02 -10.83
N LYS A 618 23.32 28.05 -9.99
CA LYS A 618 23.39 27.94 -8.51
C LYS A 618 21.99 27.93 -7.87
N GLU A 619 20.93 27.91 -8.68
CA GLU A 619 19.57 28.10 -8.20
C GLU A 619 19.00 26.79 -7.64
N VAL A 620 18.65 26.83 -6.35
CA VAL A 620 17.99 25.76 -5.62
C VAL A 620 16.58 26.21 -5.25
N PHE A 621 15.60 25.35 -5.46
CA PHE A 621 14.20 25.61 -5.13
C PHE A 621 13.73 24.61 -4.07
N PHE A 622 12.98 25.09 -3.09
CA PHE A 622 12.52 24.26 -2.00
C PHE A 622 11.13 24.64 -1.50
N LEU A 623 10.41 23.63 -0.99
CA LEU A 623 9.11 23.81 -0.36
C LEU A 623 9.27 23.75 1.16
N GLN A 624 8.78 24.76 1.88
CA GLN A 624 8.74 24.79 3.35
C GLN A 624 7.47 25.53 3.77
N LYS A 625 6.70 25.00 4.72
CA LYS A 625 5.42 25.57 5.16
C LYS A 625 4.46 25.90 4.00
N ASN A 626 4.38 24.98 3.04
CA ASN A 626 3.62 25.15 1.79
C ASN A 626 3.99 26.41 0.96
N GLN A 627 5.15 27.00 1.18
CA GLN A 627 5.70 28.11 0.39
C GLN A 627 6.86 27.65 -0.49
N LEU A 628 6.97 28.24 -1.67
CA LEU A 628 8.08 28.00 -2.60
C LEU A 628 9.16 29.05 -2.40
N TYR A 629 10.38 28.60 -2.15
CA TYR A 629 11.55 29.47 -2.03
C TYR A 629 12.55 29.19 -3.14
N LYS A 630 13.25 30.25 -3.56
CA LYS A 630 14.40 30.20 -4.46
C LYS A 630 15.65 30.69 -3.71
N TYR A 631 16.70 29.90 -3.73
CA TYR A 631 18.01 30.22 -3.17
C TYR A 631 19.07 30.26 -4.27
N THR A 632 19.85 31.35 -4.32
CA THR A 632 20.97 31.52 -5.27
C THR A 632 22.31 31.75 -4.56
N GLY A 633 22.27 31.98 -3.24
CA GLY A 633 23.42 32.35 -2.40
C GLY A 633 24.06 33.70 -2.75
N PRO A 634 24.81 34.33 -1.83
CA PRO A 634 24.87 34.04 -0.39
C PRO A 634 23.72 34.70 0.40
N ARG A 635 22.81 35.43 -0.26
CA ARG A 635 21.66 36.09 0.37
C ARG A 635 20.61 35.06 0.81
N GLU A 636 19.72 35.49 1.71
CA GLU A 636 18.58 34.69 2.14
C GLU A 636 17.68 34.28 0.96
N PRO A 637 17.01 33.11 1.04
CA PRO A 637 16.08 32.66 0.01
C PRO A 637 14.95 33.66 -0.22
N THR A 638 14.54 33.82 -1.48
CA THR A 638 13.41 34.65 -1.87
C THR A 638 12.15 33.78 -2.02
N SER A 639 11.03 34.19 -1.42
CA SER A 639 9.75 33.52 -1.63
C SER A 639 9.18 33.82 -3.01
N LEU A 640 8.70 32.79 -3.70
CA LEU A 640 7.96 32.91 -4.94
C LEU A 640 6.47 32.80 -4.61
N ASN A 641 5.77 33.95 -4.63
CA ASN A 641 4.39 34.07 -4.17
C ASN A 641 3.45 33.19 -5.01
N LEU A 642 3.10 32.02 -4.48
CA LEU A 642 2.11 31.10 -5.05
C LEU A 642 1.23 30.55 -3.93
N SER A 643 0.00 31.04 -3.85
CA SER A 643 -1.02 30.44 -2.99
C SER A 643 -1.66 29.25 -3.70
N THR A 644 -1.81 28.15 -2.97
CA THR A 644 -2.50 26.94 -3.45
C THR A 644 -3.48 26.48 -2.37
N PRO A 645 -4.65 25.95 -2.75
CA PRO A 645 -5.66 25.52 -1.78
C PRO A 645 -5.25 24.24 -1.01
N ALA A 646 -4.24 23.53 -1.51
CA ALA A 646 -3.71 22.30 -0.94
C ALA A 646 -2.18 22.37 -0.85
N GLU A 647 -1.60 21.41 -0.15
CA GLU A 647 -0.15 21.30 0.01
C GLU A 647 0.55 21.10 -1.34
N LYS A 648 1.59 21.88 -1.60
CA LYS A 648 2.49 21.71 -2.76
C LYS A 648 3.31 20.43 -2.61
N THR A 649 3.45 19.69 -3.70
CA THR A 649 4.02 18.34 -3.69
C THR A 649 5.31 18.21 -4.49
N SER A 650 5.46 18.98 -5.58
CA SER A 650 6.63 18.91 -6.45
C SER A 650 6.82 20.22 -7.20
N VAL A 651 8.08 20.50 -7.51
CA VAL A 651 8.53 21.64 -8.30
C VAL A 651 9.42 21.10 -9.42
N GLU A 652 9.11 21.46 -10.66
CA GLU A 652 9.91 21.17 -11.84
C GLU A 652 10.38 22.48 -12.46
N VAL A 653 11.67 22.58 -12.79
CA VAL A 653 12.31 23.82 -13.23
C VAL A 653 13.11 23.64 -14.52
N THR A 654 13.00 24.63 -15.39
CA THR A 654 13.85 24.83 -16.57
C THR A 654 14.33 26.29 -16.57
N PRO A 655 15.27 26.69 -17.44
CA PRO A 655 15.72 28.09 -17.49
C PRO A 655 14.58 29.10 -17.70
N ASN A 656 13.50 28.69 -18.38
CA ASN A 656 12.41 29.59 -18.76
C ASN A 656 11.10 29.36 -17.98
N LYS A 657 10.95 28.22 -17.31
CA LYS A 657 9.66 27.81 -16.74
C LYS A 657 9.82 27.15 -15.38
N ILE A 658 8.87 27.44 -14.50
CA ILE A 658 8.67 26.78 -13.21
C ILE A 658 7.28 26.17 -13.20
N TRP A 659 7.18 24.89 -12.87
CA TRP A 659 5.92 24.23 -12.58
C TRP A 659 5.86 23.80 -11.14
N VAL A 660 4.68 23.95 -10.53
CA VAL A 660 4.41 23.51 -9.15
C VAL A 660 3.13 22.69 -9.16
N SER A 661 3.19 21.49 -8.58
CA SER A 661 2.01 20.67 -8.33
C SER A 661 1.54 20.78 -6.89
N SER A 662 0.26 20.49 -6.68
CA SER A 662 -0.39 20.39 -5.39
C SER A 662 -1.10 19.04 -5.23
N GLY A 663 -1.17 18.59 -3.98
CA GLY A 663 -1.97 17.45 -3.57
C GLY A 663 -3.44 17.81 -3.37
N GLY A 664 -4.08 17.10 -2.45
CA GLY A 664 -5.44 17.34 -1.99
C GLY A 664 -6.53 17.08 -3.02
N PHE A 665 -7.77 17.33 -2.61
CA PHE A 665 -8.99 17.01 -3.38
C PHE A 665 -9.77 18.26 -3.81
N VAL A 666 -9.06 19.32 -4.19
CA VAL A 666 -9.65 20.53 -4.78
C VAL A 666 -9.62 20.45 -6.30
N ALA A 667 -10.80 20.30 -6.92
CA ALA A 667 -10.90 20.13 -8.37
C ALA A 667 -10.32 21.35 -9.12
N THR A 668 -9.76 21.12 -10.32
CA THR A 668 -9.20 22.17 -11.20
C THR A 668 -8.03 23.00 -10.66
N GLU A 669 -7.54 22.76 -9.44
CA GLU A 669 -6.42 23.49 -8.82
C GLU A 669 -5.31 22.52 -8.37
N LYS A 670 -4.54 22.03 -9.34
CA LYS A 670 -3.52 20.97 -9.16
C LYS A 670 -2.12 21.33 -9.65
N VAL A 671 -2.00 22.05 -10.76
CA VAL A 671 -0.70 22.39 -11.36
C VAL A 671 -0.70 23.83 -11.84
N TYR A 672 0.33 24.57 -11.43
CA TYR A 672 0.57 25.96 -11.80
C TYR A 672 1.87 26.07 -12.58
N GLN A 673 1.91 26.99 -13.56
CA GLN A 673 3.07 27.30 -14.38
C GLN A 673 3.45 28.77 -14.22
N SER A 674 4.73 29.07 -14.17
CA SER A 674 5.27 30.42 -14.33
C SER A 674 6.26 30.43 -15.49
N ASP A 675 6.12 31.40 -16.40
CA ASP A 675 7.02 31.63 -17.54
C ASP A 675 7.95 32.84 -17.30
N ASN A 676 7.95 33.41 -16.09
CA ASN A 676 8.66 34.66 -15.77
C ASN A 676 9.39 34.60 -14.41
N GLY A 677 9.90 33.43 -14.05
CA GLY A 677 10.72 33.23 -12.86
C GLY A 677 9.93 33.29 -11.53
N GLY A 678 8.63 32.96 -11.56
CA GLY A 678 7.78 32.90 -10.37
C GLY A 678 7.07 34.21 -10.01
N LYS A 679 7.10 35.22 -10.89
CA LYS A 679 6.39 36.50 -10.67
C LYS A 679 4.88 36.35 -10.86
N ASN A 680 4.46 35.64 -11.92
CA ASN A 680 3.06 35.34 -12.21
C ASN A 680 2.87 33.83 -12.39
N TRP A 681 1.67 33.34 -12.06
CA TRP A 681 1.31 31.93 -12.11
C TRP A 681 0.01 31.70 -12.89
N ILE A 682 0.03 30.69 -13.75
CA ILE A 682 -1.10 30.27 -14.58
C ILE A 682 -1.52 28.87 -14.13
N ASN A 683 -2.80 28.71 -13.77
CA ASN A 683 -3.35 27.40 -13.49
C ASN A 683 -3.50 26.61 -14.80
N ILE A 684 -2.81 25.47 -14.89
CA ILE A 684 -2.81 24.60 -16.08
C ILE A 684 -3.47 23.25 -15.81
N SER A 685 -4.30 23.12 -14.78
CA SER A 685 -4.83 21.84 -14.29
C SER A 685 -5.96 21.22 -15.14
N LYS A 686 -6.49 21.95 -16.13
CA LYS A 686 -7.60 21.47 -16.96
C LYS A 686 -7.25 20.13 -17.63
N GLY A 687 -8.11 19.13 -17.42
CA GLY A 687 -7.92 17.75 -17.88
C GLY A 687 -7.37 16.77 -16.83
N LEU A 688 -6.95 17.25 -15.66
CA LEU A 688 -6.56 16.37 -14.55
C LEU A 688 -7.77 15.92 -13.73
N PRO A 689 -7.78 14.67 -13.22
CA PRO A 689 -8.76 14.20 -12.26
C PRO A 689 -8.63 14.96 -10.93
N ASN A 690 -9.70 14.95 -10.12
CA ASN A 690 -9.63 15.49 -8.76
C ASN A 690 -8.98 14.51 -7.77
N VAL A 691 -7.70 14.19 -8.00
CA VAL A 691 -6.85 13.45 -7.05
C VAL A 691 -5.50 14.18 -6.88
N PRO A 692 -4.71 13.87 -5.84
CA PRO A 692 -3.39 14.46 -5.66
C PRO A 692 -2.48 14.26 -6.87
N VAL A 693 -1.71 15.30 -7.22
CA VAL A 693 -0.53 15.18 -8.08
C VAL A 693 0.68 15.05 -7.17
N ASN A 694 1.40 13.94 -7.23
CA ASN A 694 2.52 13.62 -6.33
C ASN A 694 3.87 14.13 -6.86
N HIS A 695 4.09 14.12 -8.18
CA HIS A 695 5.37 14.50 -8.78
C HIS A 695 5.19 14.97 -10.23
N LEU A 696 5.98 15.97 -10.64
CA LEU A 696 6.05 16.44 -12.03
C LEU A 696 7.38 16.03 -12.67
N ARG A 697 7.38 15.78 -13.99
CA ARG A 697 8.61 15.56 -14.74
C ARG A 697 8.51 16.12 -16.16
N TYR A 698 9.45 16.96 -16.55
CA TYR A 698 9.49 17.56 -17.87
C TYR A 698 10.40 16.77 -18.83
N TYR A 699 9.93 16.57 -20.05
CA TYR A 699 10.66 15.94 -21.14
C TYR A 699 10.95 16.98 -22.23
N ALA A 700 12.17 17.52 -22.19
CA ALA A 700 12.57 18.63 -23.04
C ALA A 700 12.52 18.31 -24.54
N ALA A 701 12.85 17.08 -24.94
CA ALA A 701 12.94 16.71 -26.36
C ALA A 701 11.60 16.82 -27.11
N LYS A 702 10.46 16.78 -26.41
CA LYS A 702 9.12 16.94 -27.01
C LYS A 702 8.28 18.05 -26.38
N GLU A 703 8.84 18.83 -25.48
CA GLU A 703 8.12 19.83 -24.67
C GLU A 703 6.89 19.24 -23.96
N GLU A 704 7.03 18.03 -23.40
CA GLU A 704 5.95 17.30 -22.71
C GLU A 704 6.16 17.33 -21.19
N LEU A 705 5.09 17.61 -20.43
CA LEU A 705 5.11 17.56 -18.96
C LEU A 705 4.28 16.37 -18.48
N PHE A 706 4.83 15.57 -17.57
CA PHE A 706 4.16 14.42 -16.97
C PHE A 706 3.79 14.71 -15.52
N ALA A 707 2.63 14.22 -15.10
CA ALA A 707 2.13 14.29 -13.73
C ALA A 707 1.90 12.87 -13.21
N ALA A 708 2.58 12.50 -12.14
CA ALA A 708 2.25 11.33 -11.34
C ALA A 708 1.11 11.66 -10.38
N THR A 709 0.06 10.87 -10.40
CA THR A 709 -1.15 11.07 -9.59
C THR A 709 -1.49 9.82 -8.79
N ASP A 710 -2.54 9.89 -7.98
CA ASP A 710 -3.00 8.73 -7.23
C ASP A 710 -3.68 7.64 -8.07
N ILE A 711 -4.05 7.94 -9.32
CA ILE A 711 -4.75 6.98 -10.21
C ILE A 711 -4.00 6.77 -11.55
N GLY A 712 -2.69 7.05 -11.56
CA GLY A 712 -1.81 6.85 -12.72
C GLY A 712 -1.05 8.11 -13.14
N VAL A 713 -0.61 8.14 -14.40
CA VAL A 713 0.17 9.20 -15.03
C VAL A 713 -0.65 9.94 -16.09
N TYR A 714 -0.49 11.26 -16.12
CA TYR A 714 -1.06 12.15 -17.13
C TYR A 714 0.04 12.91 -17.83
N ILE A 715 -0.20 13.26 -19.09
CA ILE A 715 0.71 14.03 -19.93
C ILE A 715 0.04 15.33 -20.38
N LYS A 716 0.81 16.40 -20.41
CA LYS A 716 0.44 17.67 -21.00
C LYS A 716 1.40 18.00 -22.13
N LYS A 717 0.85 18.10 -23.34
CA LYS A 717 1.54 18.60 -24.54
C LYS A 717 1.36 20.10 -24.67
N LYS A 718 2.28 20.76 -25.39
CA LYS A 718 2.20 22.20 -25.70
C LYS A 718 0.81 22.55 -26.28
N GLY A 719 0.17 23.57 -25.71
CA GLY A 719 -1.13 24.06 -26.18
C GLY A 719 -2.33 23.11 -25.96
N LYS A 720 -2.14 21.96 -25.27
CA LYS A 720 -3.19 20.99 -24.98
C LYS A 720 -3.52 20.93 -23.49
N HIS A 721 -4.69 20.39 -23.17
CA HIS A 721 -5.06 20.01 -21.80
C HIS A 721 -4.31 18.75 -21.37
N TRP A 722 -4.34 18.45 -20.07
CA TRP A 722 -3.84 17.18 -19.58
C TRP A 722 -4.65 16.03 -20.15
N GLU A 723 -3.97 14.92 -20.41
CA GLU A 723 -4.55 13.74 -20.99
C GLU A 723 -3.95 12.48 -20.35
N ARG A 724 -4.67 11.37 -20.38
CA ARG A 724 -4.23 10.13 -19.72
C ARG A 724 -3.02 9.53 -20.43
N PHE A 725 -2.12 8.99 -19.64
CA PHE A 725 -0.96 8.25 -20.09
C PHE A 725 -0.86 6.97 -19.26
N ASN A 726 -1.89 6.12 -19.30
CA ASN A 726 -2.10 5.00 -18.36
C ASN A 726 -2.23 3.62 -18.99
N ASN A 727 -2.16 3.50 -20.31
CA ASN A 727 -2.27 2.24 -21.02
C ASN A 727 -1.24 1.22 -20.52
N GLY A 728 -1.72 0.13 -19.91
CA GLY A 728 -0.92 -0.91 -19.26
C GLY A 728 -0.55 -0.67 -17.80
N LEU A 729 -0.85 0.49 -17.21
CA LEU A 729 -0.52 0.84 -15.83
C LEU A 729 -1.72 0.61 -14.89
N PRO A 730 -1.60 -0.15 -13.78
CA PRO A 730 -2.60 -0.26 -12.72
C PRO A 730 -3.20 1.08 -12.31
N LYS A 731 -4.48 1.09 -11.90
CA LYS A 731 -5.09 2.24 -11.20
C LYS A 731 -4.48 2.36 -9.79
N THR A 732 -3.24 2.84 -9.76
CA THR A 732 -2.37 2.85 -8.58
C THR A 732 -1.79 4.24 -8.34
N ILE A 733 -1.42 4.49 -7.08
CA ILE A 733 -0.69 5.68 -6.69
C ILE A 733 0.70 5.66 -7.32
N VAL A 734 1.04 6.71 -8.07
CA VAL A 734 2.37 6.95 -8.62
C VAL A 734 3.05 8.04 -7.79
N LYS A 735 4.21 7.73 -7.22
CA LYS A 735 4.92 8.61 -6.27
C LYS A 735 6.02 9.44 -6.92
N TYR A 736 6.72 8.89 -7.89
CA TYR A 736 7.90 9.52 -8.48
C TYR A 736 8.08 9.11 -9.94
N LEU A 737 8.59 10.03 -10.76
CA LEU A 737 8.87 9.84 -12.18
C LEU A 737 10.32 10.22 -12.51
N ALA A 738 10.96 9.44 -13.37
CA ALA A 738 12.26 9.78 -13.95
C ALA A 738 12.30 9.43 -15.44
N ILE A 739 13.13 10.13 -16.20
CA ILE A 739 13.30 9.89 -17.64
C ILE A 739 14.77 9.55 -17.90
N LYS A 740 15.00 8.50 -18.69
CA LYS A 740 16.32 8.11 -19.20
C LYS A 740 16.15 7.48 -20.58
N ASN A 741 16.91 7.96 -21.57
CA ASN A 741 16.96 7.40 -22.93
C ASN A 741 15.56 7.21 -23.56
N ASP A 742 14.73 8.25 -23.54
CA ASP A 742 13.36 8.24 -24.05
C ASP A 742 12.45 7.17 -23.42
N VAL A 743 12.76 6.77 -22.20
CA VAL A 743 11.92 5.92 -21.36
C VAL A 743 11.54 6.67 -20.11
N LEU A 744 10.24 6.71 -19.82
CA LEU A 744 9.67 7.20 -18.57
C LEU A 744 9.58 6.02 -17.59
N TYR A 745 10.12 6.20 -16.40
CA TYR A 745 10.07 5.25 -15.29
C TYR A 745 9.16 5.80 -14.19
N ALA A 746 8.42 4.92 -13.54
CA ALA A 746 7.51 5.27 -12.45
C ALA A 746 7.72 4.37 -11.23
N ALA A 747 7.78 5.00 -10.06
CA ALA A 747 7.59 4.32 -8.77
C ALA A 747 6.12 4.36 -8.39
N THR A 748 5.56 3.19 -8.12
CA THR A 748 4.18 3.05 -7.64
C THR A 748 4.18 2.63 -6.17
N PHE A 749 3.13 3.02 -5.46
CA PHE A 749 2.95 2.68 -4.06
C PHE A 749 2.04 1.44 -3.93
N GLY A 750 2.60 0.26 -4.23
CA GLY A 750 1.90 -1.03 -4.12
C GLY A 750 1.98 -1.90 -5.37
N ARG A 751 2.54 -1.41 -6.49
CA ARG A 751 2.68 -2.17 -7.75
C ARG A 751 4.12 -2.22 -8.27
N GLY A 752 5.11 -1.86 -7.46
CA GLY A 752 6.53 -1.84 -7.85
C GLY A 752 6.91 -0.73 -8.84
N LEU A 753 7.92 -1.00 -9.66
CA LEU A 753 8.49 -0.10 -10.67
C LEU A 753 7.92 -0.42 -12.06
N TRP A 754 7.65 0.63 -12.84
CA TRP A 754 7.09 0.54 -14.18
C TRP A 754 7.88 1.40 -15.16
N ARG A 755 7.76 1.10 -16.46
CA ARG A 755 8.27 1.97 -17.52
C ARG A 755 7.34 2.09 -18.71
N ALA A 756 7.43 3.19 -19.43
CA ALA A 756 6.80 3.40 -20.73
C ALA A 756 7.79 4.08 -21.69
N MET A 757 7.71 3.73 -22.98
CA MET A 757 8.47 4.41 -24.03
C MET A 757 7.86 5.78 -24.29
N LEU A 758 8.71 6.82 -24.35
CA LEU A 758 8.31 8.18 -24.71
C LEU A 758 8.47 8.46 -26.20
N ASP A 759 9.23 7.64 -26.93
CA ASP A 759 9.31 7.72 -28.38
C ASP A 759 9.49 6.36 -29.06
N GLY A 760 9.13 6.31 -30.34
CA GLY A 760 9.25 5.12 -31.17
C GLY A 760 8.18 4.06 -30.94
N CYS A 761 8.16 3.09 -31.84
CA CYS A 761 7.31 1.90 -31.76
C CYS A 761 8.05 0.83 -30.94
N PRO A 762 7.51 0.38 -29.80
CA PRO A 762 8.17 -0.62 -28.95
C PRO A 762 8.55 -1.87 -29.75
N THR A 763 9.78 -2.37 -29.64
CA THR A 763 10.20 -3.55 -30.43
C THR A 763 9.37 -4.79 -30.10
N ARG A 764 9.02 -4.99 -28.83
CA ARG A 764 8.18 -6.09 -28.40
C ARG A 764 7.35 -5.71 -27.17
N ILE A 765 6.10 -6.14 -27.14
CA ILE A 765 5.27 -6.18 -25.94
C ILE A 765 4.86 -7.64 -25.70
N SER A 766 4.94 -8.10 -24.45
CA SER A 766 4.52 -9.45 -24.05
C SER A 766 3.55 -9.37 -22.88
N PHE A 767 2.33 -9.86 -23.07
CA PHE A 767 1.32 -9.94 -22.00
C PHE A 767 1.23 -11.37 -21.48
N GLY A 768 1.60 -11.55 -20.21
CA GLY A 768 1.50 -12.82 -19.47
C GLY A 768 0.50 -12.82 -18.31
N ALA A 769 -0.15 -11.68 -18.06
CA ALA A 769 -1.17 -11.48 -17.03
C ALA A 769 -2.37 -10.74 -17.65
N ASP A 770 -3.46 -10.63 -16.89
CA ASP A 770 -4.71 -10.03 -17.37
C ASP A 770 -4.51 -8.59 -17.84
N VAL A 771 -5.09 -8.26 -18.99
CA VAL A 771 -5.13 -6.89 -19.49
C VAL A 771 -6.28 -6.19 -18.82
N GLN A 772 -6.04 -4.97 -18.32
CA GLN A 772 -7.07 -4.17 -17.67
C GLN A 772 -8.33 -4.02 -18.51
N SER A 773 -9.47 -4.02 -17.83
CA SER A 773 -10.74 -3.77 -18.48
C SER A 773 -10.85 -2.33 -18.99
N GLY A 774 -11.49 -2.13 -20.14
CA GLY A 774 -11.75 -0.82 -20.73
C GLY A 774 -11.37 -0.74 -22.21
N LYS A 775 -11.36 0.48 -22.77
CA LYS A 775 -10.91 0.74 -24.13
C LYS A 775 -9.40 0.95 -24.13
N GLN A 776 -8.62 -0.02 -24.62
CA GLN A 776 -7.16 0.06 -24.66
C GLN A 776 -6.61 -0.30 -26.02
N ARG A 777 -5.48 0.32 -26.38
CA ARG A 777 -4.80 0.03 -27.64
C ARG A 777 -3.32 -0.05 -27.40
N PHE A 778 -2.72 -1.20 -27.72
CA PHE A 778 -1.30 -1.45 -27.56
C PHE A 778 -0.63 -1.47 -28.92
N GLU A 779 0.50 -0.79 -29.03
CA GLU A 779 1.25 -0.69 -30.29
C GLU A 779 2.69 -1.15 -30.11
N ALA A 780 3.20 -1.97 -31.02
CA ALA A 780 4.58 -2.46 -31.02
C ALA A 780 5.05 -2.90 -32.42
N LYS A 781 6.30 -3.31 -32.58
CA LYS A 781 6.72 -4.10 -33.74
C LYS A 781 6.20 -5.53 -33.63
N LYS A 782 6.36 -6.15 -32.46
CA LYS A 782 5.81 -7.48 -32.16
C LYS A 782 4.99 -7.47 -30.87
N ILE A 783 3.79 -8.05 -30.88
CA ILE A 783 2.99 -8.27 -29.68
C ILE A 783 2.84 -9.78 -29.45
N THR A 784 3.10 -10.25 -28.24
CA THR A 784 2.76 -11.63 -27.82
C THR A 784 1.82 -11.56 -26.65
N SER A 785 0.73 -12.35 -26.65
CA SER A 785 -0.22 -12.35 -25.54
C SER A 785 -0.69 -13.75 -25.18
N LYS A 786 -0.75 -14.00 -23.87
CA LYS A 786 -1.42 -15.13 -23.20
C LYS A 786 -2.47 -14.60 -22.19
N ALA A 787 -2.82 -13.32 -22.29
CA ALA A 787 -3.62 -12.65 -21.27
C ALA A 787 -5.09 -13.05 -21.27
N THR A 788 -5.74 -12.93 -20.11
CA THR A 788 -7.20 -12.78 -20.06
C THR A 788 -7.54 -11.31 -20.31
N ILE A 789 -8.44 -11.05 -21.24
CA ILE A 789 -9.06 -9.73 -21.40
C ILE A 789 -10.41 -9.80 -20.69
N ALA A 790 -10.46 -9.13 -19.55
CA ALA A 790 -11.58 -9.12 -18.62
C ALA A 790 -12.56 -7.96 -18.90
N GLY A 791 -13.85 -8.15 -18.60
CA GLY A 791 -14.91 -7.13 -18.67
C GLY A 791 -15.32 -6.74 -20.10
N LYS A 792 -16.39 -5.95 -20.26
CA LYS A 792 -16.84 -5.39 -21.57
C LYS A 792 -15.81 -4.38 -22.13
N SER A 793 -14.67 -4.91 -22.56
CA SER A 793 -13.47 -4.18 -22.92
C SER A 793 -13.33 -4.11 -24.43
N ASP A 794 -12.71 -3.04 -24.93
CA ASP A 794 -12.39 -2.85 -26.34
C ASP A 794 -10.87 -2.77 -26.45
N ILE A 795 -10.24 -3.91 -26.74
CA ILE A 795 -8.79 -4.03 -26.75
C ILE A 795 -8.30 -4.18 -28.18
N THR A 796 -7.40 -3.30 -28.59
CA THR A 796 -6.73 -3.38 -29.89
C THR A 796 -5.25 -3.68 -29.70
N TYR A 797 -4.76 -4.78 -30.30
CA TYR A 797 -3.32 -4.99 -30.50
C TYR A 797 -2.94 -4.58 -31.91
N GLN A 798 -2.08 -3.58 -32.03
CA GLN A 798 -1.53 -3.11 -33.28
C GLN A 798 -0.03 -3.41 -33.35
N ALA A 799 0.40 -4.21 -34.32
CA ALA A 799 1.80 -4.50 -34.52
C ALA A 799 2.29 -4.13 -35.91
N THR A 800 3.55 -3.72 -36.07
CA THR A 800 4.11 -3.47 -37.41
C THR A 800 4.59 -4.74 -38.09
N GLU A 801 4.92 -5.79 -37.33
CA GLU A 801 5.49 -7.04 -37.85
C GLU A 801 4.63 -8.26 -37.46
N GLU A 802 4.29 -8.44 -36.19
CA GLU A 802 3.66 -9.67 -35.70
C GLU A 802 2.75 -9.46 -34.48
N VAL A 803 1.59 -10.12 -34.47
CA VAL A 803 0.82 -10.39 -33.25
C VAL A 803 0.71 -11.90 -33.04
N LYS A 804 1.23 -12.41 -31.93
CA LYS A 804 1.16 -13.82 -31.54
C LYS A 804 0.22 -13.99 -30.35
N ILE A 805 -0.93 -14.61 -30.57
CA ILE A 805 -1.84 -15.00 -29.49
C ILE A 805 -1.60 -16.46 -29.16
N SER A 806 -1.05 -16.70 -27.98
CA SER A 806 -0.62 -18.02 -27.54
C SER A 806 -1.73 -18.74 -26.74
N PRO A 807 -1.68 -20.08 -26.63
CA PRO A 807 -2.61 -20.83 -25.78
C PRO A 807 -2.66 -20.27 -24.35
N GLY A 808 -3.87 -20.14 -23.81
CA GLY A 808 -4.14 -19.49 -22.51
C GLY A 808 -4.73 -18.08 -22.62
N PHE A 809 -4.79 -17.49 -23.82
CA PHE A 809 -5.54 -16.26 -24.04
C PHE A 809 -7.05 -16.47 -23.92
N HIS A 810 -7.73 -15.60 -23.18
CA HIS A 810 -9.17 -15.68 -22.95
C HIS A 810 -9.82 -14.31 -23.12
N LEU A 811 -10.88 -14.22 -23.94
CA LEU A 811 -11.72 -13.03 -24.06
C LEU A 811 -13.05 -13.28 -23.37
N THR A 812 -13.45 -12.40 -22.46
CA THR A 812 -14.73 -12.57 -21.76
C THR A 812 -15.94 -12.22 -22.63
N PRO A 813 -17.11 -12.84 -22.41
CA PRO A 813 -18.33 -12.48 -23.14
C PRO A 813 -18.65 -10.99 -23.04
N GLY A 814 -18.87 -10.34 -24.19
CA GLY A 814 -19.16 -8.91 -24.27
C GLY A 814 -17.93 -8.00 -24.40
N SER A 815 -16.71 -8.54 -24.38
CA SER A 815 -15.51 -7.82 -24.80
C SER A 815 -15.36 -7.85 -26.33
N GLU A 816 -14.75 -6.81 -26.87
CA GLU A 816 -14.27 -6.74 -28.25
C GLU A 816 -12.75 -6.77 -28.28
N PHE A 817 -12.21 -7.60 -29.15
CA PHE A 817 -10.76 -7.70 -29.36
C PHE A 817 -10.43 -7.57 -30.83
N TYR A 818 -9.47 -6.70 -31.12
CA TYR A 818 -9.04 -6.34 -32.47
C TYR A 818 -7.54 -6.59 -32.60
N ILE A 819 -7.16 -7.23 -33.69
CA ILE A 819 -5.77 -7.34 -34.11
C ILE A 819 -5.58 -6.47 -35.35
N ARG A 820 -4.49 -5.71 -35.38
CA ARG A 820 -4.14 -4.84 -36.49
C ARG A 820 -2.66 -4.96 -36.82
N LEU A 821 -2.36 -5.05 -38.11
CA LEU A 821 -0.99 -4.96 -38.60
C LEU A 821 -0.80 -3.61 -39.29
N ALA A 822 -0.22 -2.65 -38.59
CA ALA A 822 -0.03 -1.28 -39.05
C ALA A 822 1.07 -0.57 -38.26
N ALA A 823 1.69 0.44 -38.88
CA ALA A 823 2.64 1.34 -38.23
C ALA A 823 2.06 1.95 -36.94
N CYS A 824 2.87 2.04 -35.88
CA CYS A 824 2.50 2.77 -34.66
C CYS A 824 2.03 4.21 -35.00
N GLY A 825 1.05 4.73 -34.26
CA GLY A 825 0.50 6.08 -34.41
C GLY A 825 -0.59 6.25 -35.48
N GLN A 826 -0.85 5.24 -36.32
CA GLN A 826 -1.85 5.34 -37.39
C GLN A 826 -3.28 5.03 -36.90
N VAL A 827 -4.18 6.01 -36.87
CA VAL A 827 -5.61 5.79 -36.52
C VAL A 827 -6.44 5.59 -37.80
N LYS A 828 -6.76 4.33 -38.13
CA LYS A 828 -7.76 3.96 -39.17
C LYS A 828 -8.77 2.96 -38.58
N LYS A 829 -9.98 2.86 -39.13
CA LYS A 829 -11.02 1.87 -38.76
C LYS A 829 -10.43 0.45 -38.74
N ALA A 830 -10.84 -0.37 -37.77
CA ALA A 830 -10.33 -1.73 -37.57
C ALA A 830 -10.70 -2.66 -38.74
N ASN A 831 -9.75 -3.50 -39.18
CA ASN A 831 -9.95 -4.38 -40.33
C ASN A 831 -10.52 -5.76 -39.96
N THR A 832 -10.45 -6.20 -38.68
CA THR A 832 -10.98 -7.53 -38.29
C THR A 832 -11.30 -7.61 -36.78
N ARG A 833 -12.55 -7.91 -36.44
CA ARG A 833 -13.02 -8.26 -35.09
C ARG A 833 -12.76 -9.76 -34.86
N GLN A 834 -12.16 -10.14 -33.73
CA GLN A 834 -11.83 -11.55 -33.43
C GLN A 834 -12.87 -12.19 -32.49
N SER A 835 -12.97 -13.52 -32.53
CA SER A 835 -13.90 -14.33 -31.71
C SER A 835 -13.43 -14.46 -30.25
N ASN A 836 -14.17 -15.19 -29.41
CA ASN A 836 -13.92 -15.28 -27.95
C ASN A 836 -12.63 -16.04 -27.55
N ARG A 837 -11.96 -16.74 -28.47
CA ARG A 837 -10.73 -17.52 -28.22
C ARG A 837 -9.77 -17.47 -29.42
N PRO A 838 -9.26 -16.29 -29.81
CA PRO A 838 -8.32 -16.23 -30.91
C PRO A 838 -7.03 -16.93 -30.48
N THR A 839 -6.52 -17.82 -31.32
CA THR A 839 -5.19 -18.43 -31.17
C THR A 839 -4.52 -18.43 -32.55
N GLY A 840 -3.22 -18.17 -32.58
CA GLY A 840 -2.44 -18.17 -33.83
C GLY A 840 -1.43 -17.03 -33.92
N ILE A 841 -0.65 -17.08 -35.00
CA ILE A 841 0.33 -16.06 -35.35
C ILE A 841 -0.20 -15.25 -36.53
N TYR A 842 -0.30 -13.95 -36.34
CA TYR A 842 -0.75 -12.99 -37.33
C TYR A 842 0.46 -12.18 -37.84
N THR A 843 0.73 -12.26 -39.14
CA THR A 843 1.84 -11.58 -39.82
C THR A 843 1.35 -10.89 -41.09
N GLY A 844 2.04 -9.85 -41.54
CA GLY A 844 1.63 -9.10 -42.74
C GLY A 844 2.56 -7.94 -43.06
N PRO A 845 2.74 -7.59 -44.35
CA PRO A 845 3.69 -6.56 -44.77
C PRO A 845 3.13 -5.13 -44.63
N MET A 846 4.02 -4.14 -44.60
CA MET A 846 3.71 -2.72 -44.72
C MET A 846 3.20 -2.36 -46.14
N SER A 847 2.07 -2.92 -46.59
CA SER A 847 1.17 -2.32 -47.59
C SER A 847 -0.01 -3.25 -47.87
N THR A 848 -1.23 -2.72 -47.67
CA THR A 848 -2.54 -3.17 -48.18
C THR A 848 -2.98 -4.63 -47.95
N SER A 849 -3.89 -4.77 -46.97
CA SER A 849 -5.19 -5.47 -47.04
C SER A 849 -5.33 -7.00 -46.96
N SER A 850 -4.36 -7.80 -46.49
CA SER A 850 -4.71 -9.18 -46.05
C SER A 850 -3.96 -9.62 -44.79
N ILE A 851 -4.71 -9.99 -43.75
CA ILE A 851 -4.20 -10.62 -42.53
C ILE A 851 -4.16 -12.13 -42.79
N LYS A 852 -2.98 -12.74 -42.79
CA LYS A 852 -2.83 -14.20 -42.90
C LYS A 852 -2.62 -14.80 -41.50
N LYS A 853 -3.57 -15.63 -41.06
CA LYS A 853 -3.42 -16.51 -39.89
C LYS A 853 -2.57 -17.71 -40.33
N LYS A 854 -1.45 -17.97 -39.68
CA LYS A 854 -0.74 -19.27 -39.79
C LYS A 854 -1.20 -20.16 -38.63
N ASP A 855 -1.71 -21.34 -38.97
CA ASP A 855 -2.10 -22.38 -38.00
C ASP A 855 -0.88 -23.00 -37.32
#